data_AF-A0A357IQG4-F1
#
_entry.id   AF-A0A357IQG4-F1
#
_cell.length_a   1.000
_cell.length_b   1.000
_cell.length_c   1.000
_cell.angle_alpha   90.00
_cell.angle_beta   90.00
_cell.angle_gamma   90.00
#
_symmetry.space_group_name_H-M   'P 1'
#
loop_
_entity.id
_entity.type
_entity.pdbx_description
1 polymer ?
#
loop_
_entity_poly.entity_id
_entity_poly.type
_entity_poly.pdbx_seq_one_letter_code
_entity_poly.pdbx_strand_id
1 'polypeptide(L)'
;MKSNNLRKSSLFFGMTILCLSSCSSSHSGDAINLRVLNCEDYIGDGVIEAFEQWEREENGKNVNVIYDTFDTNETMLSSLKTGKSTYDLICPSDYAIQKMMSSGMLEPFDEDGTPSYSAYASPYLIKQLEKITSDDGSGQIRPISEYSRGYMWGTLGILYNPDKVASDKKLDPEEVKYDMASWGSLWDSKYHLEMSVKDSMRDTYSVGIMKTYEQDILEEMRKSGDFDMDTLSLLPGHYAHALDEEGDNPEAYSHKLAEIFNRCDEAQVKEVEASLMALKANVFGFEVDSGKDDIVKGLIGMNLAWSGDAVYSMDRGDNEGDNGNGISIYYSIPQTGGNIWFDGWVMPKSSSLHKEEAQEFVDFLSTPEIASMGMDTIGYTSFIAGDTILDLIRKWFDPRSYAMYVYHEDPEDWESSDFVYDESEDPTQEEGYEDHGTYYSYGGNSYSEDGVLLQNGEGEDPETGDDFGAFDMAGSTYEEAVVNGTPMSWEAYQALYNEGVEEEEQIAWDVRDLTYMFEGTLEEAPSELGTVPDSNPYLFYTDEIEEVASPYGDGKTVEAGRQFFAQYPEQNLIPKLAVMKDYGYNNKYVLTMWENVKGNNLPIWGVVVFSILLATLLAGVIAGVVMRAKVKRIKIERRKAIAKQIAKN
;
A
#
# COMPACT_ATOMS: atom_id res chain seq x y z
N MET A 1 -30.83 46.35 50.40
CA MET A 1 -31.64 45.52 51.32
C MET A 1 -30.82 44.30 51.69
N LYS A 2 -30.36 44.24 52.95
CA LYS A 2 -30.48 43.11 53.92
C LYS A 2 -29.86 41.77 53.45
N SER A 3 -28.65 41.42 53.89
CA SER A 3 -28.31 40.73 55.17
C SER A 3 -28.54 39.21 55.06
N ASN A 4 -27.71 38.24 55.45
CA ASN A 4 -26.72 38.06 56.52
C ASN A 4 -25.83 36.85 56.12
N ASN A 5 -24.50 36.83 56.28
CA ASN A 5 -23.72 36.60 57.51
C ASN A 5 -24.06 35.32 58.31
N LEU A 6 -23.03 34.45 58.47
CA LEU A 6 -22.56 33.71 59.67
C LEU A 6 -22.09 32.30 59.27
N ARG A 7 -20.99 31.70 59.73
CA ARG A 7 -19.73 32.10 60.40
C ARG A 7 -19.00 30.77 60.72
N LYS A 8 -17.66 30.71 60.52
CA LYS A 8 -16.64 30.02 61.37
C LYS A 8 -16.68 28.47 61.37
N SER A 9 -15.58 27.72 61.45
CA SER A 9 -14.18 27.99 61.80
C SER A 9 -13.34 26.71 61.62
N SER A 10 -12.11 26.89 61.12
CA SER A 10 -10.85 26.30 61.61
C SER A 10 -10.71 24.77 61.81
N LEU A 11 -9.77 24.15 61.08
CA LEU A 11 -8.45 23.83 61.66
C LEU A 11 -7.47 23.38 60.54
N PHE A 12 -6.45 24.21 60.31
CA PHE A 12 -5.22 23.87 59.61
C PHE A 12 -4.27 23.22 60.62
N PHE A 13 -3.72 22.05 60.32
CA PHE A 13 -2.49 21.56 60.94
C PHE A 13 -1.53 21.22 59.81
N GLY A 14 -0.45 21.98 59.72
CA GLY A 14 0.55 21.83 58.68
C GLY A 14 1.53 20.69 58.97
N MET A 15 2.18 20.23 57.90
CA MET A 15 3.56 19.78 57.99
C MET A 15 4.28 20.22 56.72
N THR A 16 5.11 21.24 56.88
CA THR A 16 6.10 21.70 55.90
C THR A 16 7.26 20.70 55.89
N ILE A 17 7.58 20.13 54.73
CA ILE A 17 8.90 19.54 54.45
C ILE A 17 9.50 20.26 53.25
N LEU A 18 10.79 20.55 53.41
CA LEU A 18 11.61 21.53 52.71
C LEU A 18 11.65 21.34 51.18
N CYS A 19 11.44 22.44 50.45
CA CYS A 19 11.98 22.62 49.12
C CYS A 19 13.51 22.68 49.19
N LEU A 20 14.18 21.58 48.85
CA LEU A 20 15.55 21.63 48.36
C LEU A 20 15.48 22.03 46.88
N SER A 21 15.85 23.28 46.61
CA SER A 21 16.13 23.76 45.26
C SER A 21 17.26 22.93 44.67
N SER A 22 16.92 21.92 43.87
CA SER A 22 17.83 21.42 42.85
C SER A 22 17.72 22.38 41.67
N CYS A 23 18.82 23.04 41.33
CA CYS A 23 18.93 23.77 40.07
C CYS A 23 18.78 22.75 38.93
N SER A 24 17.57 22.64 38.38
CA SER A 24 17.41 22.17 37.01
C SER A 24 17.97 23.28 36.13
N SER A 25 19.20 23.09 35.65
CA SER A 25 19.74 23.85 34.54
C SER A 25 18.81 23.67 33.35
N SER A 26 17.94 24.65 33.12
CA SER A 26 17.19 24.80 31.87
C SER A 26 18.21 24.99 30.75
N HIS A 27 18.66 23.89 30.16
CA HIS A 27 19.29 23.89 28.85
C HIS A 27 18.16 24.11 27.85
N SER A 28 17.87 25.37 27.53
CA SER A 28 17.25 25.66 26.24
C SER A 28 18.33 25.36 25.19
N GLY A 29 18.44 24.09 24.79
CA GLY A 29 19.26 23.70 23.65
C GLY A 29 18.80 24.47 22.41
N ASP A 30 19.74 24.78 21.51
CA ASP A 30 19.39 25.30 20.19
C ASP A 30 18.39 24.33 19.54
N ALA A 31 17.37 24.85 18.84
CA ALA A 31 16.36 24.02 18.21
C ALA A 31 17.00 23.05 17.19
N ILE A 32 16.73 21.76 17.35
CA ILE A 32 17.18 20.71 16.44
C ILE A 32 16.19 20.67 15.28
N ASN A 33 16.67 20.90 14.06
CA ASN A 33 15.81 20.88 12.87
C ASN A 33 16.00 19.53 12.17
N LEU A 34 15.15 18.56 12.51
CA LEU A 34 15.17 17.22 11.94
C LEU A 34 14.54 17.25 10.54
N ARG A 35 15.33 17.02 9.50
CA ARG A 35 14.85 17.08 8.10
C ARG A 35 14.45 15.70 7.60
N VAL A 36 13.16 15.53 7.33
CA VAL A 36 12.56 14.27 6.91
C VAL A 36 12.07 14.41 5.46
N LEU A 37 12.34 13.39 4.63
CA LEU A 37 11.87 13.32 3.25
C LEU A 37 11.08 12.02 3.03
N ASN A 38 9.80 12.12 2.70
CA ASN A 38 8.92 10.96 2.48
C ASN A 38 8.10 11.09 1.19
N CYS A 39 7.36 10.05 0.81
CA CYS A 39 6.29 10.14 -0.18
C CYS A 39 5.20 11.13 0.29
N GLU A 40 4.50 11.73 -0.66
CA GLU A 40 3.31 12.55 -0.39
C GLU A 40 2.18 11.71 0.21
N ASP A 41 1.40 12.28 1.14
CA ASP A 41 0.28 11.63 1.84
C ASP A 41 0.63 10.29 2.50
N TYR A 42 1.83 10.19 3.08
CA TYR A 42 2.40 8.94 3.61
C TYR A 42 2.84 9.02 5.07
N ILE A 43 2.14 9.80 5.88
CA ILE A 43 2.23 9.84 7.34
C ILE A 43 0.86 10.22 7.91
N GLY A 44 0.49 9.68 9.08
CA GLY A 44 -0.79 9.97 9.70
C GLY A 44 -0.91 11.42 10.19
N ASP A 45 -2.15 11.91 10.26
CA ASP A 45 -2.44 13.26 10.74
C ASP A 45 -2.03 13.43 12.22
N GLY A 46 -1.42 14.57 12.55
CA GLY A 46 -0.98 14.91 13.91
C GLY A 46 0.24 14.14 14.42
N VAL A 47 0.77 13.17 13.67
CA VAL A 47 1.90 12.32 14.10
C VAL A 47 3.19 13.13 14.29
N ILE A 48 3.41 14.14 13.44
CA ILE A 48 4.61 15.00 13.53
C ILE A 48 4.56 15.83 14.81
N GLU A 49 3.42 16.44 15.10
CA GLU A 49 3.19 17.24 16.30
C GLU A 49 3.31 16.38 17.57
N ALA A 50 2.75 15.17 17.54
CA ALA A 50 2.87 14.20 18.62
C ALA A 50 4.32 13.83 18.91
N PHE A 51 5.13 13.60 17.87
CA PHE A 51 6.57 13.33 18.03
C PHE A 51 7.31 14.53 18.64
N GLU A 52 7.10 15.74 18.12
CA GLU A 52 7.75 16.95 18.65
C GLU A 52 7.38 17.23 20.11
N GLN A 53 6.14 16.91 20.50
CA GLN A 53 5.69 16.98 21.88
C GLN A 53 6.35 15.89 22.74
N TRP A 54 6.34 14.64 22.28
CA TRP A 54 6.97 13.52 22.97
C TRP A 54 8.46 13.76 23.23
N GLU A 55 9.22 14.26 22.24
CA GLU A 55 10.63 14.64 22.39
C GLU A 55 10.84 15.70 23.47
N ARG A 56 9.90 16.64 23.59
CA ARG A 56 9.95 17.74 24.57
C ARG A 56 9.67 17.25 25.99
N GLU A 57 8.72 16.33 26.13
CA GLU A 57 8.21 15.85 27.41
C GLU A 57 9.10 14.73 27.98
N GLU A 58 9.40 13.72 27.17
CA GLU A 58 10.14 12.54 27.60
C GLU A 58 11.65 12.75 27.55
N ASN A 59 12.15 13.42 26.50
CA ASN A 59 13.59 13.57 26.27
C ASN A 59 14.13 14.97 26.58
N GLY A 60 13.24 15.95 26.83
CA GLY A 60 13.61 17.34 27.10
C GLY A 60 14.30 18.04 25.92
N LYS A 61 14.14 17.48 24.71
CA LYS A 61 14.71 18.00 23.46
C LYS A 61 13.74 18.94 22.76
N ASN A 62 14.28 19.95 22.11
CA ASN A 62 13.50 20.88 21.30
C ASN A 62 13.71 20.54 19.82
N VAL A 63 13.00 19.51 19.35
CA VAL A 63 13.03 19.05 17.97
C VAL A 63 11.92 19.76 17.18
N ASN A 64 12.26 20.21 15.97
CA ASN A 64 11.34 20.71 14.96
C ASN A 64 11.53 19.89 13.69
N VAL A 65 10.52 19.14 13.29
CA VAL A 65 10.52 18.32 12.08
C VAL A 65 10.26 19.22 10.88
N ILE A 66 11.18 19.20 9.91
CA ILE A 66 11.00 19.82 8.60
C ILE A 66 10.69 18.69 7.64
N TYR A 67 9.41 18.53 7.32
CA TYR A 67 8.90 17.46 6.47
C TYR A 67 8.78 17.94 5.02
N ASP A 68 9.55 17.31 4.13
CA ASP A 68 9.46 17.51 2.68
C ASP A 68 8.93 16.23 2.02
N THR A 69 8.31 16.37 0.84
CA THR A 69 7.77 15.22 0.08
C THR A 69 8.43 15.05 -1.29
N PHE A 70 8.34 13.83 -1.85
CA PHE A 70 8.71 13.53 -3.23
C PHE A 70 7.64 12.69 -3.95
N ASP A 71 7.59 12.81 -5.29
CA ASP A 71 6.62 12.14 -6.16
C ASP A 71 7.08 10.74 -6.61
N THR A 72 8.37 10.60 -6.91
CA THR A 72 8.98 9.35 -7.37
C THR A 72 10.37 9.18 -6.79
N ASN A 73 10.75 7.93 -6.56
CA ASN A 73 12.10 7.56 -6.16
C ASN A 73 13.18 8.11 -7.12
N GLU A 74 12.90 8.19 -8.43
CA GLU A 74 13.80 8.78 -9.43
C GLU A 74 14.05 10.28 -9.23
N THR A 75 12.98 11.05 -8.99
CA THR A 75 13.08 12.49 -8.69
C THR A 75 13.88 12.69 -7.40
N MET A 76 13.56 11.91 -6.35
CA MET A 76 14.27 11.94 -5.07
C MET A 76 15.77 11.65 -5.24
N LEU A 77 16.13 10.51 -5.86
CA LEU A 77 17.54 10.13 -6.10
C LEU A 77 18.29 11.17 -6.93
N SER A 78 17.62 11.81 -7.89
CA SER A 78 18.19 12.88 -8.71
C SER A 78 18.45 14.14 -7.90
N SER A 79 17.53 14.52 -7.00
CA SER A 79 17.66 15.66 -6.11
C SER A 79 18.86 15.50 -5.17
N LEU A 80 18.96 14.34 -4.50
CA LEU A 80 20.04 14.03 -3.55
C LEU A 80 21.43 14.12 -4.20
N LYS A 81 21.58 13.65 -5.45
CA LYS A 81 22.84 13.74 -6.20
C LYS A 81 23.31 15.17 -6.48
N THR A 82 22.38 16.13 -6.55
CA THR A 82 22.75 17.54 -6.77
C THR A 82 23.30 18.21 -5.51
N GLY A 83 23.14 17.60 -4.33
CA GLY A 83 23.66 18.08 -3.05
C GLY A 83 23.06 19.41 -2.59
N LYS A 84 21.87 19.77 -3.08
CA LYS A 84 21.20 21.05 -2.75
C LYS A 84 20.46 21.02 -1.42
N SER A 85 20.04 19.84 -0.98
CA SER A 85 19.34 19.62 0.28
C SER A 85 20.02 18.47 1.03
N THR A 86 20.08 18.58 2.35
CA THR A 86 20.56 17.55 3.28
C THR A 86 19.40 17.11 4.15
N TYR A 87 19.18 15.81 4.24
CA TYR A 87 18.11 15.20 5.04
C TYR A 87 18.72 14.30 6.11
N ASP A 88 18.06 14.22 7.26
CA ASP A 88 18.42 13.33 8.35
C ASP A 88 17.76 11.95 8.16
N LEU A 89 16.53 11.95 7.63
CA LEU A 89 15.78 10.74 7.29
C LEU A 89 15.18 10.84 5.89
N ILE A 90 15.14 9.69 5.21
CA ILE A 90 14.43 9.51 3.95
C ILE A 90 13.68 8.18 4.02
N CYS A 91 12.45 8.11 3.52
CA CYS A 91 11.73 6.84 3.38
C CYS A 91 11.58 6.47 1.89
N PRO A 92 12.59 5.85 1.26
CA PRO A 92 12.48 5.37 -0.10
C PRO A 92 12.07 3.89 -0.17
N SER A 93 11.74 3.42 -1.38
CA SER A 93 11.45 2.02 -1.62
C SER A 93 12.71 1.14 -1.63
N ASP A 94 12.54 -0.15 -1.40
CA ASP A 94 13.57 -1.18 -1.25
C ASP A 94 14.71 -1.12 -2.30
N TYR A 95 14.41 -0.85 -3.56
CA TYR A 95 15.41 -0.76 -4.62
C TYR A 95 16.21 0.55 -4.58
N ALA A 96 15.57 1.64 -4.17
CA ALA A 96 16.23 2.92 -3.98
C ALA A 96 17.14 2.89 -2.75
N ILE A 97 16.76 2.17 -1.69
CA ILE A 97 17.63 1.84 -0.55
C ILE A 97 18.89 1.12 -1.04
N GLN A 98 18.76 0.05 -1.82
CA GLN A 98 19.90 -0.69 -2.39
C GLN A 98 20.84 0.24 -3.19
N LYS A 99 20.28 1.16 -3.99
CA LYS A 99 21.05 2.10 -4.81
C LYS A 99 21.76 3.17 -3.99
N MET A 100 21.14 3.68 -2.92
CA MET A 100 21.76 4.61 -1.99
C MET A 100 22.88 3.92 -1.20
N MET A 101 22.63 2.68 -0.74
CA MET A 101 23.58 1.85 -0.02
C MET A 101 24.83 1.55 -0.86
N SER A 102 24.66 1.07 -2.10
CA SER A 102 25.78 0.79 -3.03
C SER A 102 26.55 2.03 -3.47
N SER A 103 25.93 3.20 -3.37
CA SER A 103 26.60 4.49 -3.60
C SER A 103 27.34 5.00 -2.35
N GLY A 104 27.33 4.24 -1.25
CA GLY A 104 27.95 4.61 0.02
C GLY A 104 27.26 5.78 0.73
N MET A 105 26.01 6.09 0.37
CA MET A 105 25.28 7.28 0.82
C MET A 105 24.59 7.11 2.17
N LEU A 106 24.53 5.90 2.74
CA LEU A 106 23.76 5.61 3.96
C LEU A 106 24.63 5.42 5.19
N GLU A 107 24.16 5.88 6.33
CA GLU A 107 24.66 5.61 7.67
C GLU A 107 23.86 4.43 8.27
N PRO A 108 24.51 3.40 8.85
CA PRO A 108 23.79 2.30 9.48
C PRO A 108 23.10 2.74 10.78
N PHE A 109 21.98 2.09 11.09
CA PHE A 109 21.33 2.23 12.38
C PHE A 109 22.18 1.63 13.49
N ASP A 110 22.13 2.23 14.67
CA ASP A 110 22.70 1.65 15.87
C ASP A 110 21.90 0.40 16.29
N GLU A 111 22.58 -0.59 16.85
CA GLU A 111 21.99 -1.90 17.22
C GLU A 111 20.79 -1.74 18.16
N ASP A 112 20.91 -0.85 19.16
CA ASP A 112 19.86 -0.54 20.14
C ASP A 112 19.16 0.81 19.87
N GLY A 113 19.31 1.37 18.66
CA GLY A 113 18.83 2.72 18.33
C GLY A 113 17.31 2.83 18.15
N THR A 114 16.64 1.70 17.91
CA THR A 114 15.19 1.62 17.66
C THR A 114 14.60 0.42 18.42
N PRO A 115 14.47 0.50 19.76
CA PRO A 115 13.95 -0.60 20.57
C PRO A 115 12.49 -0.95 20.28
N SER A 116 11.61 0.01 20.05
CA SER A 116 10.20 -0.22 19.72
C SER A 116 10.07 -0.92 18.37
N TYR A 117 10.81 -0.48 17.36
CA TYR A 117 10.89 -1.22 16.08
C TYR A 117 11.33 -2.66 16.30
N SER A 118 12.33 -2.89 17.15
CA SER A 118 12.86 -4.24 17.41
C SER A 118 11.85 -5.13 18.13
N ALA A 119 10.94 -4.55 18.92
CA ALA A 119 9.90 -5.26 19.65
C ALA A 119 8.70 -5.59 18.76
N TYR A 120 8.28 -4.65 17.90
CA TYR A 120 6.97 -4.71 17.24
C TYR A 120 7.04 -4.93 15.73
N ALA A 121 8.17 -4.71 15.05
CA ALA A 121 8.26 -5.01 13.62
C ALA A 121 8.09 -6.52 13.36
N SER A 122 7.28 -6.86 12.36
CA SER A 122 6.97 -8.26 12.06
C SER A 122 8.24 -9.09 11.78
N PRO A 123 8.46 -10.21 12.50
CA PRO A 123 9.61 -11.08 12.27
C PRO A 123 9.66 -11.65 10.85
N TYR A 124 8.50 -11.86 10.20
CA TYR A 124 8.45 -12.26 8.80
C TYR A 124 9.02 -11.16 7.89
N LEU A 125 8.55 -9.93 8.05
CA LEU A 125 8.97 -8.81 7.20
C LEU A 125 10.45 -8.46 7.43
N ILE A 126 10.95 -8.51 8.68
CA ILE A 126 12.38 -8.35 8.98
C ILE A 126 13.21 -9.36 8.20
N LYS A 127 12.81 -10.66 8.20
CA LYS A 127 13.50 -11.69 7.42
C LYS A 127 13.47 -11.41 5.92
N GLN A 128 12.42 -10.76 5.40
CA GLN A 128 12.40 -10.33 3.99
C GLN A 128 13.41 -9.20 3.72
N LEU A 129 13.50 -8.20 4.59
CA LEU A 129 14.52 -7.14 4.48
C LEU A 129 15.94 -7.71 4.56
N GLU A 130 16.19 -8.69 5.42
CA GLU A 130 17.51 -9.34 5.56
C GLU A 130 17.95 -10.10 4.29
N LYS A 131 16.99 -10.63 3.51
CA LYS A 131 17.28 -11.29 2.22
C LYS A 131 17.70 -10.31 1.13
N ILE A 132 17.36 -9.03 1.28
CA ILE A 132 17.77 -7.99 0.36
C ILE A 132 19.16 -7.51 0.78
N THR A 133 20.13 -7.73 -0.10
CA THR A 133 21.53 -7.43 0.14
C THR A 133 22.09 -6.52 -0.94
N SER A 134 22.96 -5.59 -0.56
CA SER A 134 23.62 -4.66 -1.47
C SER A 134 25.08 -4.42 -1.02
N ASP A 135 25.91 -3.93 -1.93
CA ASP A 135 27.19 -3.31 -1.57
C ASP A 135 26.93 -2.11 -0.65
N ASP A 136 27.73 -1.92 0.39
CA ASP A 136 27.66 -0.80 1.34
C ASP A 136 28.47 0.44 0.90
N GLY A 137 29.01 0.41 -0.31
CA GLY A 137 29.92 1.42 -0.86
C GLY A 137 31.38 1.20 -0.49
N SER A 138 31.69 0.23 0.39
CA SER A 138 33.05 -0.20 0.73
C SER A 138 33.49 -1.48 -0.01
N GLY A 139 32.60 -2.08 -0.81
CA GLY A 139 32.82 -3.36 -1.46
C GLY A 139 32.34 -4.56 -0.63
N GLN A 140 31.65 -4.34 0.50
CA GLN A 140 31.09 -5.39 1.33
C GLN A 140 29.60 -5.56 1.03
N ILE A 141 29.17 -6.80 0.83
CA ILE A 141 27.75 -7.12 0.69
C ILE A 141 27.15 -7.24 2.09
N ARG A 142 26.16 -6.40 2.39
CA ARG A 142 25.45 -6.35 3.67
C ARG A 142 23.94 -6.36 3.44
N PRO A 143 23.13 -6.88 4.38
CA PRO A 143 21.67 -6.78 4.30
C PRO A 143 21.22 -5.33 4.46
N ILE A 144 20.15 -4.94 3.76
CA ILE A 144 19.63 -3.57 3.87
C ILE A 144 19.01 -3.28 5.24
N SER A 145 18.62 -4.30 6.01
CA SER A 145 18.10 -4.17 7.38
C SER A 145 19.10 -3.55 8.37
N GLU A 146 20.41 -3.56 8.05
CA GLU A 146 21.41 -2.81 8.83
C GLU A 146 21.34 -1.29 8.61
N TYR A 147 20.80 -0.87 7.46
CA TYR A 147 20.75 0.52 7.00
C TYR A 147 19.34 1.09 6.91
N SER A 148 18.32 0.25 7.16
CA SER A 148 16.91 0.59 7.02
C SER A 148 16.07 0.03 8.16
N ARG A 149 14.98 0.72 8.46
CA ARG A 149 13.86 0.24 9.26
C ARG A 149 12.61 0.25 8.40
N GLY A 150 11.90 -0.87 8.27
CA GLY A 150 10.70 -0.96 7.45
C GLY A 150 9.62 0.00 7.93
N TYR A 151 8.88 0.60 7.01
CA TYR A 151 7.78 1.52 7.34
C TYR A 151 6.45 0.93 6.89
N MET A 152 6.31 0.74 5.58
CA MET A 152 5.12 0.17 4.94
C MET A 152 5.53 -0.94 3.99
N TRP A 153 4.60 -1.86 3.75
CA TRP A 153 4.81 -2.95 2.80
C TRP A 153 3.53 -3.28 2.05
N GLY A 154 3.69 -4.06 0.98
CA GLY A 154 2.53 -4.58 0.27
C GLY A 154 2.91 -5.37 -0.97
N THR A 155 1.92 -5.57 -1.83
CA THR A 155 2.05 -6.37 -3.05
C THR A 155 1.70 -5.56 -4.29
N LEU A 156 2.10 -6.08 -5.45
CA LEU A 156 1.63 -5.62 -6.74
C LEU A 156 0.66 -6.65 -7.32
N GLY A 157 -0.53 -6.20 -7.70
CA GLY A 157 -1.62 -7.08 -8.10
C GLY A 157 -2.57 -6.43 -9.09
N ILE A 158 -3.67 -7.11 -9.35
CA ILE A 158 -4.71 -6.70 -10.28
C ILE A 158 -5.89 -6.19 -9.47
N LEU A 159 -6.14 -4.90 -9.51
CA LEU A 159 -7.35 -4.28 -9.01
C LEU A 159 -8.41 -4.32 -10.13
N TYR A 160 -9.63 -4.76 -9.84
CA TYR A 160 -10.65 -4.92 -10.87
C TYR A 160 -12.08 -4.78 -10.34
N ASN A 161 -12.97 -4.29 -11.20
CA ASN A 161 -14.41 -4.26 -10.95
C ASN A 161 -15.06 -5.33 -11.85
N PRO A 162 -15.50 -6.48 -11.31
CA PRO A 162 -16.00 -7.58 -12.12
C PRO A 162 -17.30 -7.21 -12.84
N ASP A 163 -18.21 -6.47 -12.21
CA ASP A 163 -19.49 -6.06 -12.81
C ASP A 163 -19.30 -5.10 -13.98
N LYS A 164 -18.39 -4.13 -13.83
CA LYS A 164 -18.05 -3.20 -14.89
C LYS A 164 -17.44 -3.93 -16.08
N VAL A 165 -16.43 -4.76 -15.84
CA VAL A 165 -15.77 -5.52 -16.91
C VAL A 165 -16.77 -6.46 -17.59
N ALA A 166 -17.59 -7.16 -16.81
CA ALA A 166 -18.65 -8.04 -17.31
C ALA A 166 -19.66 -7.28 -18.17
N SER A 167 -20.07 -6.09 -17.75
CA SER A 167 -20.97 -5.21 -18.52
C SER A 167 -20.34 -4.74 -19.85
N ASP A 168 -19.11 -4.24 -19.81
CA ASP A 168 -18.40 -3.71 -20.98
C ASP A 168 -18.04 -4.80 -21.99
N LYS A 169 -17.70 -6.00 -21.51
CA LYS A 169 -17.26 -7.14 -22.33
C LYS A 169 -18.33 -8.19 -22.59
N LYS A 170 -19.50 -8.09 -21.97
CA LYS A 170 -20.60 -9.08 -22.03
C LYS A 170 -20.14 -10.46 -21.55
N LEU A 171 -19.46 -10.46 -20.41
CA LEU A 171 -19.01 -11.66 -19.70
C LEU A 171 -19.88 -11.87 -18.46
N ASP A 172 -19.64 -12.98 -17.76
CA ASP A 172 -20.14 -13.21 -16.42
C ASP A 172 -19.18 -12.59 -15.38
N PRO A 173 -19.65 -11.88 -14.34
CA PRO A 173 -18.78 -11.38 -13.27
C PRO A 173 -17.91 -12.47 -12.64
N GLU A 174 -18.42 -13.69 -12.50
CA GLU A 174 -17.67 -14.82 -11.95
C GLU A 174 -16.55 -15.27 -12.90
N GLU A 175 -16.75 -15.18 -14.22
CA GLU A 175 -15.68 -15.39 -15.19
C GLU A 175 -14.57 -14.35 -15.03
N VAL A 176 -14.93 -13.08 -14.80
CA VAL A 176 -13.95 -12.02 -14.57
C VAL A 176 -13.15 -12.29 -13.31
N LYS A 177 -13.81 -12.54 -12.17
CA LYS A 177 -13.15 -12.87 -10.89
C LYS A 177 -12.21 -14.06 -11.06
N TYR A 178 -12.68 -15.13 -11.69
CA TYR A 178 -11.89 -16.34 -11.93
C TYR A 178 -10.63 -16.06 -12.74
N ASP A 179 -10.74 -15.33 -13.84
CA ASP A 179 -9.60 -15.06 -14.70
C ASP A 179 -8.56 -14.14 -14.03
N MET A 180 -8.98 -13.24 -13.12
CA MET A 180 -8.04 -12.34 -12.44
C MET A 180 -7.07 -13.06 -11.50
N ALA A 181 -7.31 -14.33 -11.18
CA ALA A 181 -6.33 -15.20 -10.52
C ALA A 181 -5.07 -15.50 -11.37
N SER A 182 -4.99 -15.02 -12.62
CA SER A 182 -3.85 -15.20 -13.52
C SER A 182 -3.32 -13.88 -14.12
N TRP A 183 -1.99 -13.70 -14.13
CA TRP A 183 -1.33 -12.63 -14.89
C TRP A 183 -1.63 -12.69 -16.40
N GLY A 184 -2.06 -13.84 -16.92
CA GLY A 184 -2.43 -13.99 -18.32
C GLY A 184 -3.56 -13.06 -18.76
N SER A 185 -4.44 -12.68 -17.84
CA SER A 185 -5.62 -11.84 -18.10
C SER A 185 -5.27 -10.47 -18.66
N LEU A 186 -4.12 -9.92 -18.27
CA LEU A 186 -3.59 -8.65 -18.78
C LEU A 186 -3.33 -8.66 -20.30
N TRP A 187 -3.03 -9.84 -20.85
CA TRP A 187 -2.78 -10.05 -22.27
C TRP A 187 -3.97 -10.64 -23.03
N ASP A 188 -5.05 -11.00 -22.34
CA ASP A 188 -6.22 -11.54 -23.02
C ASP A 188 -6.93 -10.41 -23.78
N SER A 189 -7.11 -10.63 -25.09
CA SER A 189 -7.84 -9.72 -25.97
C SER A 189 -9.30 -9.54 -25.58
N LYS A 190 -9.89 -10.43 -24.77
CA LYS A 190 -11.25 -10.23 -24.25
C LYS A 190 -11.34 -9.04 -23.30
N TYR A 191 -10.25 -8.68 -22.62
CA TYR A 191 -10.13 -7.51 -21.74
C TYR A 191 -9.51 -6.28 -22.43
N HIS A 192 -9.49 -6.26 -23.77
CA HIS A 192 -8.90 -5.17 -24.54
C HIS A 192 -9.46 -3.79 -24.15
N LEU A 193 -8.58 -2.86 -23.80
CA LEU A 193 -8.86 -1.48 -23.34
C LEU A 193 -9.61 -1.36 -22.00
N GLU A 194 -9.67 -2.41 -21.18
CA GLU A 194 -10.23 -2.30 -19.82
C GLU A 194 -9.22 -1.84 -18.78
N MET A 195 -7.93 -2.03 -19.05
CA MET A 195 -6.91 -1.93 -18.02
C MET A 195 -6.01 -0.70 -18.18
N SER A 196 -5.70 0.00 -17.09
CA SER A 196 -4.50 0.85 -17.01
C SER A 196 -3.35 0.14 -16.28
N VAL A 197 -2.11 0.51 -16.63
CA VAL A 197 -0.89 -0.08 -16.05
C VAL A 197 0.00 1.03 -15.50
N LYS A 198 0.64 0.79 -14.35
CA LYS A 198 1.58 1.75 -13.77
C LYS A 198 2.68 2.16 -14.75
N ASP A 199 2.94 3.45 -14.85
CA ASP A 199 4.06 4.05 -15.57
C ASP A 199 5.35 3.93 -14.74
N SER A 200 5.60 2.72 -14.27
CA SER A 200 6.73 2.34 -13.44
C SER A 200 7.50 1.23 -14.17
N MET A 201 8.78 1.52 -14.44
CA MET A 201 9.67 0.59 -15.11
C MET A 201 9.81 -0.71 -14.33
N ARG A 202 10.03 -0.62 -13.01
CA ARG A 202 10.22 -1.78 -12.13
C ARG A 202 8.96 -2.63 -12.10
N ASP A 203 7.83 -2.00 -11.78
CA ASP A 203 6.59 -2.72 -11.51
C ASP A 203 6.05 -3.36 -12.79
N THR A 204 6.05 -2.64 -13.91
CA THR A 204 5.63 -3.20 -15.19
C THR A 204 6.58 -4.29 -15.69
N TYR A 205 7.89 -4.14 -15.47
CA TYR A 205 8.86 -5.20 -15.82
C TYR A 205 8.63 -6.47 -14.99
N SER A 206 8.27 -6.35 -13.71
CA SER A 206 7.94 -7.51 -12.86
C SER A 206 6.79 -8.34 -13.43
N VAL A 207 5.73 -7.68 -13.87
CA VAL A 207 4.57 -8.33 -14.50
C VAL A 207 4.93 -8.91 -15.87
N GLY A 208 5.77 -8.22 -16.64
CA GLY A 208 6.33 -8.73 -17.89
C GLY A 208 7.18 -9.99 -17.71
N ILE A 209 7.91 -10.12 -16.60
CA ILE A 209 8.64 -11.36 -16.23
C ILE A 209 7.64 -12.47 -15.91
N MET A 210 6.64 -12.20 -15.06
CA MET A 210 5.62 -13.18 -14.70
C MET A 210 4.95 -13.77 -15.94
N LYS A 211 4.68 -12.94 -16.94
CA LYS A 211 4.10 -13.42 -18.19
C LYS A 211 5.09 -14.16 -19.09
N THR A 212 6.27 -13.60 -19.29
CA THR A 212 7.27 -14.16 -20.22
C THR A 212 7.77 -15.52 -19.76
N TYR A 213 7.96 -15.69 -18.45
CA TYR A 213 8.49 -16.90 -17.83
C TYR A 213 7.43 -17.72 -17.11
N GLU A 214 6.15 -17.48 -17.39
CA GLU A 214 5.01 -18.17 -16.80
C GLU A 214 5.23 -19.69 -16.79
N GLN A 215 5.68 -20.27 -17.91
CA GLN A 215 5.95 -21.71 -18.01
C GLN A 215 7.08 -22.21 -17.12
N ASP A 216 8.18 -21.46 -17.03
CA ASP A 216 9.29 -21.82 -16.16
C ASP A 216 8.85 -21.72 -14.69
N ILE A 217 8.10 -20.67 -14.35
CA ILE A 217 7.55 -20.46 -13.00
C ILE A 217 6.64 -21.63 -12.62
N LEU A 218 5.73 -22.04 -13.50
CA LEU A 218 4.79 -23.13 -13.24
C LEU A 218 5.47 -24.49 -13.10
N GLU A 219 6.49 -24.75 -13.92
CA GLU A 219 7.27 -25.99 -13.79
C GLU A 219 8.06 -26.03 -12.47
N GLU A 220 8.53 -24.89 -11.98
CA GLU A 220 9.19 -24.80 -10.67
C GLU A 220 8.19 -24.89 -9.52
N MET A 221 6.98 -24.33 -9.65
CA MET A 221 5.87 -24.56 -8.72
C MET A 221 5.51 -26.05 -8.64
N ARG A 222 5.48 -26.74 -9.78
CA ARG A 222 5.21 -28.18 -9.82
C ARG A 222 6.27 -28.99 -9.05
N LYS A 223 7.54 -28.60 -9.18
CA LYS A 223 8.66 -29.29 -8.51
C LYS A 223 8.74 -29.05 -7.01
N SER A 224 8.19 -27.97 -6.48
CA SER A 224 8.28 -27.69 -5.04
C SER A 224 7.38 -28.58 -4.21
N GLY A 225 6.42 -29.30 -4.81
CA GLY A 225 5.50 -30.20 -4.11
C GLY A 225 4.38 -29.51 -3.35
N ASP A 226 4.34 -28.19 -3.41
CA ASP A 226 3.54 -27.34 -2.53
C ASP A 226 2.14 -27.05 -3.08
N PHE A 227 1.71 -27.78 -4.12
CA PHE A 227 0.44 -27.54 -4.79
C PHE A 227 -0.33 -28.80 -5.16
N ASP A 228 -1.63 -28.75 -4.91
CA ASP A 228 -2.63 -29.62 -5.51
C ASP A 228 -2.64 -29.44 -7.04
N MET A 229 -2.83 -30.54 -7.75
CA MET A 229 -2.87 -30.66 -9.21
C MET A 229 -3.93 -29.75 -9.87
N ASP A 230 -4.90 -29.30 -9.09
CA ASP A 230 -5.97 -28.42 -9.55
C ASP A 230 -5.47 -27.02 -9.89
N THR A 231 -4.50 -26.45 -9.15
CA THR A 231 -4.03 -25.08 -9.40
C THR A 231 -3.22 -24.92 -10.70
N LEU A 232 -2.41 -25.92 -11.05
CA LEU A 232 -1.63 -25.93 -12.31
C LEU A 232 -2.52 -26.03 -13.55
N SER A 233 -3.73 -26.55 -13.39
CA SER A 233 -4.64 -26.80 -14.49
C SER A 233 -5.68 -25.69 -14.68
N LEU A 234 -5.73 -24.69 -13.79
CA LEU A 234 -6.53 -23.44 -13.94
C LEU A 234 -6.04 -22.56 -15.11
N LEU A 235 -4.88 -22.87 -15.68
CA LEU A 235 -4.27 -22.10 -16.76
C LEU A 235 -4.79 -22.54 -18.14
N PRO A 236 -4.96 -21.61 -19.11
CA PRO A 236 -5.58 -21.90 -20.40
C PRO A 236 -4.92 -23.06 -21.16
N GLY A 237 -5.64 -24.19 -21.25
CA GLY A 237 -5.72 -25.16 -22.36
C GLY A 237 -4.46 -25.82 -22.97
N HIS A 238 -3.24 -25.44 -22.62
CA HIS A 238 -2.03 -25.87 -23.33
C HIS A 238 -1.08 -26.80 -22.55
N TYR A 239 -1.39 -27.13 -21.30
CA TYR A 239 -0.38 -27.66 -20.36
C TYR A 239 -0.55 -29.14 -19.95
N ALA A 240 -1.39 -29.91 -20.64
CA ALA A 240 -1.71 -31.31 -20.33
C ALA A 240 -0.57 -32.34 -20.52
N HIS A 241 0.70 -31.92 -20.66
CA HIS A 241 1.81 -32.82 -21.01
C HIS A 241 3.03 -32.78 -20.08
N ALA A 242 3.03 -31.96 -19.02
CA ALA A 242 4.15 -31.88 -18.07
C ALA A 242 3.79 -32.58 -16.76
N LEU A 243 3.73 -33.91 -16.76
CA LEU A 243 3.37 -34.73 -15.59
C LEU A 243 4.36 -35.90 -15.44
N ASP A 244 5.11 -35.90 -14.35
CA ASP A 244 5.47 -37.08 -13.51
C ASP A 244 6.40 -36.61 -12.37
N GLU A 245 6.14 -37.13 -11.15
CA GLU A 245 6.91 -37.05 -9.88
C GLU A 245 6.66 -35.87 -8.90
N GLU A 246 6.43 -36.26 -7.64
CA GLU A 246 6.22 -35.47 -6.41
C GLU A 246 7.54 -34.82 -5.94
N GLY A 247 7.51 -33.53 -5.58
CA GLY A 247 8.61 -32.79 -4.95
C GLY A 247 8.28 -32.36 -3.52
N ASP A 248 9.24 -31.81 -2.77
CA ASP A 248 9.20 -31.78 -1.28
C ASP A 248 9.92 -30.53 -0.68
N ASN A 249 9.86 -29.35 -1.30
CA ASN A 249 10.51 -28.13 -0.74
C ASN A 249 9.94 -26.76 -1.24
N PRO A 250 9.10 -26.08 -0.44
CA PRO A 250 8.58 -24.72 -0.69
C PRO A 250 9.65 -23.63 -0.88
N GLU A 251 10.76 -23.70 -0.14
CA GLU A 251 11.83 -22.70 -0.21
C GLU A 251 12.54 -22.70 -1.57
N ALA A 252 12.50 -23.85 -2.27
CA ALA A 252 13.08 -23.98 -3.60
C ALA A 252 12.33 -23.11 -4.63
N TYR A 253 11.01 -23.01 -4.51
CA TYR A 253 10.21 -22.17 -5.39
C TYR A 253 10.46 -20.69 -5.15
N SER A 254 10.41 -20.23 -3.90
CA SER A 254 10.67 -18.83 -3.53
C SER A 254 12.04 -18.36 -4.04
N HIS A 255 13.08 -19.19 -3.84
CA HIS A 255 14.42 -18.90 -4.35
C HIS A 255 14.46 -18.83 -5.88
N LYS A 256 13.75 -19.73 -6.57
CA LYS A 256 13.74 -19.77 -8.04
C LYS A 256 12.96 -18.62 -8.65
N LEU A 257 11.83 -18.24 -8.05
CA LEU A 257 11.08 -17.06 -8.44
C LEU A 257 11.94 -15.80 -8.26
N ALA A 258 12.62 -15.67 -7.11
CA ALA A 258 13.57 -14.58 -6.88
C ALA A 258 14.71 -14.57 -7.91
N GLU A 259 15.23 -15.73 -8.35
CA GLU A 259 16.21 -15.81 -9.43
C GLU A 259 15.62 -15.29 -10.76
N ILE A 260 14.41 -15.69 -11.12
CA ILE A 260 13.72 -15.28 -12.36
C ILE A 260 13.44 -13.77 -12.35
N PHE A 261 12.94 -13.23 -11.22
CA PHE A 261 12.66 -11.81 -11.01
C PHE A 261 13.89 -10.93 -11.18
N ASN A 262 15.02 -11.42 -10.68
CA ASN A 262 16.25 -10.63 -10.55
C ASN A 262 17.27 -10.92 -11.65
N ARG A 263 17.00 -11.88 -12.53
CA ARG A 263 17.71 -12.02 -13.79
C ARG A 263 17.32 -10.82 -14.68
N CYS A 264 18.33 -10.17 -15.24
CA CYS A 264 18.18 -8.92 -16.00
C CYS A 264 19.23 -8.79 -17.11
N ASP A 265 19.69 -9.92 -17.64
CA ASP A 265 20.58 -9.91 -18.80
C ASP A 265 19.84 -9.45 -20.07
N GLU A 266 20.61 -9.05 -21.09
CA GLU A 266 20.07 -8.50 -22.32
C GLU A 266 19.09 -9.45 -23.04
N ALA A 267 19.30 -10.77 -22.94
CA ALA A 267 18.44 -11.74 -23.61
C ALA A 267 17.06 -11.79 -22.94
N GLN A 268 17.02 -11.90 -21.62
CA GLN A 268 15.76 -11.87 -20.87
C GLN A 268 15.02 -10.55 -21.05
N VAL A 269 15.71 -9.41 -20.89
CA VAL A 269 15.08 -8.09 -21.00
C VAL A 269 14.41 -7.92 -22.38
N LYS A 270 15.01 -8.48 -23.43
CA LYS A 270 14.44 -8.43 -24.79
C LYS A 270 13.21 -9.33 -24.96
N GLU A 271 13.17 -10.48 -24.31
CA GLU A 271 11.97 -11.35 -24.30
C GLU A 271 10.82 -10.65 -23.57
N VAL A 272 11.11 -10.03 -22.42
CA VAL A 272 10.14 -9.25 -21.65
C VAL A 272 9.67 -8.02 -22.44
N GLU A 273 10.55 -7.32 -23.15
CA GLU A 273 10.17 -6.19 -24.04
C GLU A 273 9.09 -6.60 -25.03
N ALA A 274 9.23 -7.77 -25.67
CA ALA A 274 8.25 -8.25 -26.65
C ALA A 274 6.89 -8.52 -26.00
N SER A 275 6.88 -9.08 -24.79
CA SER A 275 5.67 -9.30 -24.00
C SER A 275 5.01 -7.98 -23.62
N LEU A 276 5.77 -7.01 -23.12
CA LEU A 276 5.26 -5.69 -22.73
C LEU A 276 4.78 -4.84 -23.92
N MET A 277 5.36 -5.02 -25.10
CA MET A 277 4.83 -4.43 -26.34
C MET A 277 3.46 -4.99 -26.70
N ALA A 278 3.22 -6.29 -26.46
CA ALA A 278 1.91 -6.89 -26.64
C ALA A 278 0.91 -6.38 -25.58
N LEU A 279 1.35 -6.25 -24.33
CA LEU A 279 0.56 -5.64 -23.25
C LEU A 279 0.14 -4.21 -23.63
N LYS A 280 1.09 -3.37 -24.05
CA LYS A 280 0.84 -1.99 -24.49
C LYS A 280 -0.24 -1.90 -25.57
N ALA A 281 -0.32 -2.88 -26.47
CA ALA A 281 -1.36 -2.91 -27.50
C ALA A 281 -2.74 -3.30 -26.96
N ASN A 282 -2.81 -3.89 -25.76
CA ASN A 282 -4.03 -4.36 -25.12
C ASN A 282 -4.62 -3.37 -24.10
N VAL A 283 -3.78 -2.58 -23.42
CA VAL A 283 -4.19 -1.71 -22.31
C VAL A 283 -4.79 -0.37 -22.76
N PHE A 284 -5.67 0.19 -21.93
CA PHE A 284 -6.22 1.54 -22.06
C PHE A 284 -5.12 2.61 -22.06
N GLY A 285 -4.15 2.47 -21.15
CA GLY A 285 -3.04 3.41 -21.04
C GLY A 285 -2.07 3.09 -19.92
N PHE A 286 -1.00 3.88 -19.86
CA PHE A 286 -0.08 3.90 -18.74
C PHE A 286 -0.40 5.11 -17.86
N GLU A 287 -0.42 4.92 -16.55
CA GLU A 287 -0.78 5.93 -15.55
C GLU A 287 0.21 5.93 -14.38
N VAL A 288 0.40 7.06 -13.69
CA VAL A 288 1.32 7.11 -12.54
C VAL A 288 0.55 6.87 -11.24
N ASP A 289 -0.53 7.63 -11.06
CA ASP A 289 -1.31 7.62 -9.82
C ASP A 289 -2.83 7.81 -10.05
N SER A 290 -3.29 7.88 -11.30
CA SER A 290 -4.72 8.12 -11.58
C SER A 290 -5.56 6.85 -11.55
N GLY A 291 -4.93 5.67 -11.63
CA GLY A 291 -5.61 4.38 -11.73
C GLY A 291 -6.61 4.12 -10.59
N LYS A 292 -6.23 4.49 -9.35
CA LYS A 292 -7.06 4.34 -8.14
C LYS A 292 -8.39 5.11 -8.22
N ASP A 293 -8.33 6.28 -8.85
CA ASP A 293 -9.48 7.16 -9.09
C ASP A 293 -10.29 6.74 -10.32
N ASP A 294 -9.59 6.32 -11.38
CA ASP A 294 -10.17 6.00 -12.67
C ASP A 294 -11.06 4.74 -12.61
N ILE A 295 -10.70 3.77 -11.77
CA ILE A 295 -11.51 2.55 -11.57
C ILE A 295 -12.79 2.83 -10.79
N VAL A 296 -12.72 3.67 -9.73
CA VAL A 296 -13.89 4.07 -8.94
C VAL A 296 -14.91 4.81 -9.80
N LYS A 297 -14.42 5.69 -10.70
CA LYS A 297 -15.24 6.43 -11.67
C LYS A 297 -15.72 5.58 -12.85
N GLY A 298 -15.34 4.30 -12.91
CA GLY A 298 -15.67 3.39 -14.00
C GLY A 298 -15.09 3.78 -15.36
N LEU A 299 -13.98 4.52 -15.41
CA LEU A 299 -13.26 4.84 -16.66
C LEU A 299 -12.47 3.64 -17.18
N ILE A 300 -11.99 2.79 -16.27
CA ILE A 300 -11.29 1.52 -16.51
C ILE A 300 -11.95 0.43 -15.67
N GLY A 301 -11.92 -0.81 -16.16
CA GLY A 301 -12.44 -1.97 -15.41
C GLY A 301 -11.36 -2.70 -14.62
N MET A 302 -10.09 -2.45 -14.94
CA MET A 302 -8.92 -3.09 -14.34
C MET A 302 -7.78 -2.09 -14.15
N ASN A 303 -6.95 -2.27 -13.13
CA ASN A 303 -5.72 -1.51 -12.90
C ASN A 303 -4.63 -2.45 -12.35
N LEU A 304 -3.40 -2.29 -12.85
CA LEU A 304 -2.24 -2.84 -12.15
C LEU A 304 -1.95 -1.93 -10.95
N ALA A 305 -2.19 -2.39 -9.73
CA ALA A 305 -2.19 -1.55 -8.54
C ALA A 305 -1.20 -2.06 -7.48
N TRP A 306 -0.65 -1.13 -6.69
CA TRP A 306 -0.10 -1.48 -5.39
C TRP A 306 -1.25 -1.78 -4.42
N SER A 307 -1.04 -2.69 -3.47
CA SER A 307 -2.10 -3.09 -2.55
C SER A 307 -2.69 -1.94 -1.73
N GLY A 308 -1.90 -0.94 -1.35
CA GLY A 308 -2.43 0.24 -0.65
C GLY A 308 -3.34 1.11 -1.53
N ASP A 309 -2.96 1.37 -2.79
CA ASP A 309 -3.84 2.01 -3.79
C ASP A 309 -5.13 1.19 -4.00
N ALA A 310 -5.03 -0.13 -3.94
CA ALA A 310 -6.17 -1.03 -4.05
C ALA A 310 -7.14 -0.87 -2.88
N VAL A 311 -6.65 -0.84 -1.64
CA VAL A 311 -7.46 -0.58 -0.44
C VAL A 311 -8.17 0.77 -0.54
N TYR A 312 -7.44 1.83 -0.87
CA TYR A 312 -8.01 3.16 -1.09
C TYR A 312 -9.13 3.15 -2.14
N SER A 313 -8.92 2.44 -3.25
CA SER A 313 -9.91 2.35 -4.33
C SER A 313 -11.14 1.56 -3.92
N MET A 314 -10.99 0.50 -3.13
CA MET A 314 -12.09 -0.33 -2.64
C MET A 314 -12.94 0.46 -1.64
N ASP A 315 -12.32 1.11 -0.66
CA ASP A 315 -13.03 1.96 0.31
C ASP A 315 -13.83 3.08 -0.38
N ARG A 316 -13.22 3.78 -1.33
CA ARG A 316 -13.94 4.78 -2.14
C ARG A 316 -14.96 4.17 -3.08
N GLY A 317 -14.74 2.97 -3.58
CA GLY A 317 -15.71 2.23 -4.38
C GLY A 317 -16.99 1.96 -3.58
N ASP A 318 -16.84 1.50 -2.34
CA ASP A 318 -17.93 1.18 -1.43
C ASP A 318 -18.72 2.43 -1.03
N ASN A 319 -18.02 3.55 -0.76
CA ASN A 319 -18.62 4.79 -0.26
C ASN A 319 -19.07 5.78 -1.35
N GLU A 320 -18.37 5.85 -2.49
CA GLU A 320 -18.51 6.93 -3.50
C GLU A 320 -18.74 6.42 -4.93
N GLY A 321 -19.10 5.14 -5.11
CA GLY A 321 -19.27 4.49 -6.41
C GLY A 321 -20.30 5.12 -7.38
N ASP A 322 -20.74 4.37 -8.39
CA ASP A 322 -21.53 4.89 -9.52
C ASP A 322 -22.79 5.69 -9.10
N ASN A 323 -22.70 7.02 -9.19
CA ASN A 323 -23.71 7.98 -8.76
C ASN A 323 -24.08 7.91 -7.26
N GLY A 324 -23.14 7.53 -6.40
CA GLY A 324 -23.35 7.38 -4.95
C GLY A 324 -23.95 6.03 -4.56
N ASN A 325 -23.97 5.05 -5.47
CA ASN A 325 -24.20 3.65 -5.13
C ASN A 325 -22.84 2.94 -5.06
N GLY A 326 -22.56 2.24 -3.96
CA GLY A 326 -21.32 1.50 -3.79
C GLY A 326 -21.06 0.50 -4.93
N ILE A 327 -19.79 0.31 -5.27
CA ILE A 327 -19.34 -0.68 -6.26
C ILE A 327 -18.33 -1.63 -5.63
N SER A 328 -18.52 -2.92 -5.90
CA SER A 328 -17.60 -3.95 -5.42
C SER A 328 -16.35 -4.01 -6.30
N ILE A 329 -15.22 -3.61 -5.73
CA ILE A 329 -13.91 -3.71 -6.35
C ILE A 329 -13.12 -4.81 -5.61
N TYR A 330 -12.37 -5.58 -6.38
CA TYR A 330 -11.59 -6.72 -5.88
C TYR A 330 -10.13 -6.54 -6.22
N TYR A 331 -9.28 -7.22 -5.45
CA TYR A 331 -7.83 -7.24 -5.66
C TYR A 331 -7.32 -8.67 -5.74
N SER A 332 -6.57 -8.97 -6.80
CA SER A 332 -5.97 -10.29 -6.99
C SER A 332 -4.45 -10.21 -6.98
N ILE A 333 -3.85 -11.08 -6.16
CA ILE A 333 -2.47 -11.52 -6.33
C ILE A 333 -2.56 -12.85 -7.10
N PRO A 334 -2.17 -12.88 -8.38
CA PRO A 334 -2.33 -14.09 -9.18
C PRO A 334 -1.63 -15.30 -8.55
N GLN A 335 -2.16 -16.49 -8.78
CA GLN A 335 -1.76 -17.72 -8.06
C GLN A 335 -0.30 -18.12 -8.24
N THR A 336 0.32 -17.68 -9.33
CA THR A 336 1.77 -17.82 -9.59
C THR A 336 2.62 -16.89 -8.72
N GLY A 337 2.00 -16.09 -7.84
CA GLY A 337 2.68 -15.09 -7.03
C GLY A 337 2.94 -13.79 -7.78
N GLY A 338 3.87 -12.99 -7.26
CA GLY A 338 4.10 -11.63 -7.75
C GLY A 338 5.20 -10.90 -6.99
N ASN A 339 5.15 -9.57 -7.05
CA ASN A 339 6.08 -8.72 -6.33
C ASN A 339 5.55 -8.40 -4.93
N ILE A 340 6.45 -8.48 -3.94
CA ILE A 340 6.32 -7.82 -2.64
C ILE A 340 7.29 -6.64 -2.60
N TRP A 341 6.83 -5.50 -2.11
CA TRP A 341 7.59 -4.27 -2.01
C TRP A 341 7.62 -3.76 -0.58
N PHE A 342 8.64 -2.96 -0.27
CA PHE A 342 8.83 -2.36 1.05
C PHE A 342 9.29 -0.91 0.87
N ASP A 343 8.76 -0.03 1.70
CA ASP A 343 9.34 1.28 1.97
C ASP A 343 9.98 1.26 3.35
N GLY A 344 11.09 1.97 3.52
CA GLY A 344 11.81 1.95 4.79
C GLY A 344 12.63 3.20 5.04
N TRP A 345 12.71 3.59 6.30
CA TRP A 345 13.48 4.73 6.77
C TRP A 345 14.97 4.44 6.69
N VAL A 346 15.72 5.34 6.03
CA VAL A 346 17.17 5.32 5.92
C VAL A 346 17.77 6.65 6.35
N MET A 347 18.98 6.62 6.91
CA MET A 347 19.74 7.81 7.29
C MET A 347 20.82 8.14 6.25
N PRO A 348 20.75 9.26 5.51
CA PRO A 348 21.81 9.67 4.63
C PRO A 348 23.08 10.08 5.40
N LYS A 349 24.26 9.69 4.91
CA LYS A 349 25.54 10.17 5.42
C LYS A 349 25.64 11.68 5.23
N SER A 350 25.70 12.41 6.34
CA SER A 350 25.94 13.84 6.35
C SER A 350 26.82 14.22 7.54
N SER A 351 27.65 15.26 7.39
CA SER A 351 28.39 15.84 8.52
C SER A 351 27.50 16.57 9.52
N SER A 352 26.23 16.79 9.17
CA SER A 352 25.21 17.45 9.99
C SER A 352 24.04 16.52 10.34
N LEU A 353 24.23 15.20 10.23
CA LEU A 353 23.19 14.22 10.54
C LEU A 353 22.86 14.26 12.04
N HIS A 354 21.59 14.49 12.36
CA HIS A 354 21.01 14.35 13.70
C HIS A 354 20.67 12.88 13.95
N LYS A 355 21.70 12.04 14.14
CA LYS A 355 21.55 10.57 14.15
C LYS A 355 20.65 10.07 15.27
N GLU A 356 20.80 10.64 16.47
CA GLU A 356 20.01 10.23 17.64
C GLU A 356 18.53 10.51 17.41
N GLU A 357 18.22 11.75 17.02
CA GLU A 357 16.85 12.24 16.79
C GLU A 357 16.20 11.57 15.58
N ALA A 358 16.98 11.22 14.55
CA ALA A 358 16.51 10.42 13.43
C ALA A 358 16.11 9.00 13.86
N GLN A 359 16.89 8.34 14.72
CA GLN A 359 16.54 7.01 15.21
C GLN A 359 15.32 7.06 16.12
N GLU A 360 15.21 8.08 16.98
CA GLU A 360 14.05 8.26 17.85
C GLU A 360 12.77 8.55 17.08
N PHE A 361 12.82 9.35 16.01
CA PHE A 361 11.67 9.53 15.12
C PHE A 361 11.20 8.20 14.53
N VAL A 362 12.13 7.38 14.03
CA VAL A 362 11.80 6.06 13.49
C VAL A 362 11.24 5.14 14.57
N ASP A 363 11.79 5.19 15.79
CA ASP A 363 11.32 4.37 16.91
C ASP A 363 9.93 4.78 17.39
N PHE A 364 9.65 6.09 17.47
CA PHE A 364 8.34 6.63 17.79
C PHE A 364 7.27 6.18 16.79
N LEU A 365 7.59 6.23 15.49
CA LEU A 365 6.70 5.70 14.45
C LEU A 365 6.51 4.18 14.54
N SER A 366 7.37 3.48 15.27
CA SER A 366 7.36 2.03 15.37
C SER A 366 6.57 1.49 16.58
N THR A 367 5.90 2.35 17.35
CA THR A 367 4.96 1.89 18.37
C THR A 367 3.62 1.48 17.73
N PRO A 368 2.95 0.42 18.20
CA PRO A 368 1.69 -0.04 17.62
C PRO A 368 0.61 1.05 17.52
N GLU A 369 0.54 1.97 18.48
CA GLU A 369 -0.45 3.05 18.52
C GLU A 369 -0.19 4.12 17.44
N ILE A 370 1.07 4.49 17.21
CA ILE A 370 1.40 5.48 16.17
C ILE A 370 1.31 4.84 14.79
N ALA A 371 1.75 3.59 14.67
CA ALA A 371 1.60 2.82 13.44
C ALA A 371 0.12 2.64 13.05
N SER A 372 -0.76 2.37 14.02
CA SER A 372 -2.20 2.17 13.77
C SER A 372 -2.87 3.44 13.25
N MET A 373 -2.55 4.61 13.80
CA MET A 373 -3.00 5.92 13.29
C MET A 373 -2.58 6.13 11.83
N GLY A 374 -1.32 5.77 11.51
CA GLY A 374 -0.81 5.85 10.15
C GLY A 374 -1.58 4.94 9.19
N MET A 375 -1.83 3.69 9.59
CA MET A 375 -2.60 2.75 8.77
C MET A 375 -4.04 3.21 8.54
N ASP A 376 -4.71 3.71 9.58
CA ASP A 376 -6.09 4.21 9.51
C ASP A 376 -6.23 5.43 8.59
N THR A 377 -5.23 6.32 8.59
CA THR A 377 -5.24 7.52 7.74
C THR A 377 -4.87 7.20 6.28
N ILE A 378 -3.85 6.36 6.07
CA ILE A 378 -3.21 6.17 4.76
C ILE A 378 -3.84 4.99 3.99
N GLY A 379 -4.38 3.99 4.69
CA GLY A 379 -4.90 2.74 4.11
C GLY A 379 -3.83 1.73 3.66
N TYR A 380 -2.57 1.97 4.00
CA TYR A 380 -1.43 1.10 3.68
C TYR A 380 -1.06 0.20 4.87
N THR A 381 -0.48 -0.97 4.58
CA THR A 381 -0.11 -1.95 5.61
C THR A 381 1.22 -1.60 6.28
N SER A 382 1.20 -1.40 7.60
CA SER A 382 2.39 -1.15 8.39
C SER A 382 3.33 -2.36 8.45
N PHE A 383 4.63 -2.07 8.58
CA PHE A 383 5.65 -3.05 8.92
C PHE A 383 5.57 -3.52 10.39
N ILE A 384 4.92 -2.70 11.22
CA ILE A 384 4.71 -2.90 12.65
C ILE A 384 3.50 -3.80 12.87
N ALA A 385 3.69 -4.79 13.73
CA ALA A 385 2.66 -5.65 14.29
C ALA A 385 2.47 -5.30 15.78
N GLY A 386 1.68 -6.10 16.50
CA GLY A 386 1.39 -5.88 17.92
C GLY A 386 -0.10 -5.88 18.20
N ASP A 387 -0.46 -5.84 19.47
CA ASP A 387 -1.84 -6.02 19.92
C ASP A 387 -2.76 -4.92 19.37
N THR A 388 -2.35 -3.65 19.40
CA THR A 388 -3.13 -2.53 18.86
C THR A 388 -3.39 -2.67 17.35
N ILE A 389 -2.39 -3.15 16.60
CA ILE A 389 -2.53 -3.37 15.15
C ILE A 389 -3.46 -4.56 14.89
N LEU A 390 -3.32 -5.64 15.67
CA LEU A 390 -4.18 -6.81 15.58
C LEU A 390 -5.65 -6.45 15.83
N ASP A 391 -5.92 -5.65 16.87
CA ASP A 391 -7.27 -5.20 17.22
C ASP A 391 -7.85 -4.24 16.19
N LEU A 392 -7.03 -3.37 15.59
CA LEU A 392 -7.47 -2.50 14.49
C LEU A 392 -7.93 -3.33 13.27
N ILE A 393 -7.17 -4.35 12.87
CA ILE A 393 -7.52 -5.22 11.75
C ILE A 393 -8.79 -6.02 12.05
N ARG A 394 -8.95 -6.49 13.29
CA ARG A 394 -10.17 -7.18 13.73
C ARG A 394 -11.37 -6.24 13.57
N LYS A 395 -11.26 -5.01 14.04
CA LYS A 395 -12.30 -3.99 13.87
C LYS A 395 -12.66 -3.78 12.40
N TRP A 396 -11.68 -3.78 11.50
CA TRP A 396 -11.94 -3.53 10.07
C TRP A 396 -12.53 -4.72 9.33
N PHE A 397 -12.05 -5.94 9.59
CA PHE A 397 -12.28 -7.09 8.70
C PHE A 397 -12.86 -8.31 9.38
N ASP A 398 -12.99 -8.27 10.71
CA ASP A 398 -13.53 -9.39 11.47
C ASP A 398 -14.98 -9.14 11.86
N PRO A 399 -15.95 -9.79 11.21
CA PRO A 399 -17.38 -9.59 11.50
C PRO A 399 -17.75 -9.98 12.93
N ARG A 400 -16.92 -10.77 13.62
CA ARG A 400 -17.09 -11.10 15.04
C ARG A 400 -16.94 -9.87 15.92
N SER A 401 -16.16 -8.87 15.49
CA SER A 401 -16.07 -7.59 16.19
C SER A 401 -17.48 -7.00 16.35
N TYR A 402 -18.25 -6.84 15.27
CA TYR A 402 -19.62 -6.30 15.35
C TYR A 402 -20.54 -7.13 16.27
N ALA A 403 -20.46 -8.47 16.19
CA ALA A 403 -21.21 -9.35 17.08
C ALA A 403 -20.86 -9.15 18.58
N MET A 404 -19.67 -8.61 18.88
CA MET A 404 -19.25 -8.23 20.23
C MET A 404 -19.58 -6.76 20.58
N TYR A 405 -19.71 -5.86 19.59
CA TYR A 405 -19.99 -4.42 19.78
C TYR A 405 -21.48 -4.08 19.58
N VAL A 406 -22.37 -4.46 20.51
CA VAL A 406 -23.80 -4.01 20.48
C VAL A 406 -24.12 -3.05 21.65
N TYR A 407 -24.66 -1.88 21.28
CA TYR A 407 -24.84 -0.60 22.00
C TYR A 407 -25.42 -0.60 23.44
N HIS A 408 -24.95 0.37 24.25
CA HIS A 408 -25.73 1.02 25.34
C HIS A 408 -26.28 2.38 24.88
N GLU A 409 -27.61 2.56 24.86
CA GLU A 409 -28.23 3.90 24.74
C GLU A 409 -27.96 4.74 26.00
N ASP A 410 -26.96 5.62 26.00
CA ASP A 410 -27.02 6.86 26.80
C ASP A 410 -26.44 8.06 26.00
N PRO A 411 -27.28 9.00 25.52
CA PRO A 411 -26.86 10.09 24.63
C PRO A 411 -26.01 11.20 25.26
N GLU A 412 -25.64 11.10 26.55
CA GLU A 412 -24.99 12.19 27.30
C GLU A 412 -23.49 11.99 27.57
N ASP A 413 -22.90 10.83 27.27
CA ASP A 413 -21.49 10.50 27.56
C ASP A 413 -20.59 10.44 26.30
N TRP A 414 -20.76 11.36 25.34
CA TRP A 414 -19.89 11.54 24.16
C TRP A 414 -18.52 12.20 24.50
N GLU A 415 -17.96 12.03 25.70
CA GLU A 415 -16.58 12.50 25.90
C GLU A 415 -15.62 11.47 25.29
N SER A 416 -15.15 11.82 24.08
CA SER A 416 -13.97 11.27 23.43
C SER A 416 -12.91 10.90 24.46
N SER A 417 -12.40 9.67 24.42
CA SER A 417 -11.24 9.29 25.21
C SER A 417 -10.09 10.27 24.96
N ASP A 418 -9.77 10.98 26.03
CA ASP A 418 -8.79 12.06 26.15
C ASP A 418 -7.38 11.67 25.68
N PHE A 419 -7.01 12.04 24.44
CA PHE A 419 -5.74 12.73 24.24
C PHE A 419 -6.01 14.22 24.38
N VAL A 420 -5.81 14.76 25.59
CA VAL A 420 -5.98 16.20 25.86
C VAL A 420 -4.87 16.97 25.17
N TYR A 421 -5.15 17.52 23.99
CA TYR A 421 -4.47 18.70 23.49
C TYR A 421 -5.11 19.94 24.15
N ASP A 422 -4.32 20.67 24.94
CA ASP A 422 -4.73 21.96 25.53
C ASP A 422 -4.74 23.04 24.43
N GLU A 423 -5.86 23.18 23.73
CA GLU A 423 -6.11 24.26 22.75
C GLU A 423 -6.48 25.62 23.41
N SER A 424 -5.80 26.04 24.48
CA SER A 424 -6.02 27.38 25.02
C SER A 424 -5.06 28.43 24.42
N GLU A 425 -5.47 29.04 23.29
CA GLU A 425 -5.53 30.51 23.03
C GLU A 425 -5.75 30.90 21.52
N ASP A 426 -7.02 30.83 21.05
CA ASP A 426 -7.86 31.77 20.24
C ASP A 426 -7.25 32.75 19.17
N PRO A 427 -8.01 33.26 18.15
CA PRO A 427 -8.54 32.65 16.92
C PRO A 427 -8.27 33.53 15.65
N THR A 428 -8.87 33.15 14.53
CA THR A 428 -9.17 33.91 13.28
C THR A 428 -8.35 33.54 12.03
N GLN A 429 -8.90 32.67 11.19
CA GLN A 429 -9.53 33.11 9.92
C GLN A 429 -10.32 31.97 9.25
N GLU A 430 -11.54 32.32 8.84
CA GLU A 430 -12.45 31.55 7.98
C GLU A 430 -11.81 31.30 6.60
N GLU A 431 -11.83 30.07 6.10
CA GLU A 431 -12.38 29.71 4.77
C GLU A 431 -12.48 28.18 4.65
N GLY A 432 -13.61 27.72 4.09
CA GLY A 432 -14.16 26.38 4.30
C GLY A 432 -13.38 25.22 3.66
N TYR A 433 -13.28 24.15 4.46
CA TYR A 433 -13.13 22.78 4.01
C TYR A 433 -14.38 22.03 4.50
N GLU A 434 -15.09 21.40 3.56
CA GLU A 434 -16.16 20.46 3.89
C GLU A 434 -15.50 19.17 4.40
N ASP A 435 -15.84 18.87 5.65
CA ASP A 435 -15.47 17.72 6.46
C ASP A 435 -15.93 16.42 5.78
N HIS A 436 -14.97 15.54 5.47
CA HIS A 436 -15.21 14.20 4.96
C HIS A 436 -14.46 13.22 5.85
N GLY A 437 -15.21 12.43 6.62
CA GLY A 437 -14.68 11.38 7.49
C GLY A 437 -15.29 11.45 8.88
N THR A 438 -16.57 11.10 9.00
CA THR A 438 -17.21 10.89 10.31
C THR A 438 -16.49 9.76 11.05
N TYR A 439 -15.71 10.12 12.07
CA TYR A 439 -15.17 9.21 13.06
C TYR A 439 -16.33 8.60 13.87
N TYR A 440 -16.62 7.32 13.65
CA TYR A 440 -17.55 6.58 14.49
C TYR A 440 -16.88 6.20 15.81
N SER A 441 -17.15 7.00 16.83
CA SER A 441 -17.10 6.59 18.23
C SER A 441 -18.33 5.71 18.50
N TYR A 442 -18.14 4.40 18.57
CA TYR A 442 -19.21 3.47 18.98
C TYR A 442 -19.34 3.50 20.50
N GLY A 443 -20.46 4.04 20.96
CA GLY A 443 -20.79 4.18 22.37
C GLY A 443 -21.05 2.83 23.05
N GLY A 444 -20.28 2.57 24.11
CA GLY A 444 -20.75 1.87 25.31
C GLY A 444 -20.89 0.36 25.24
N ASN A 445 -19.78 -0.37 25.08
CA ASN A 445 -19.54 -1.63 25.79
C ASN A 445 -18.17 -1.56 26.45
N SER A 446 -18.08 -1.99 27.71
CA SER A 446 -16.81 -2.06 28.44
C SER A 446 -16.10 -3.37 28.08
N TYR A 447 -14.88 -3.28 27.56
CA TYR A 447 -13.97 -4.42 27.40
C TYR A 447 -12.96 -4.46 28.56
N SER A 448 -12.40 -5.62 28.85
CA SER A 448 -11.09 -5.69 29.53
C SER A 448 -9.96 -5.50 28.50
N GLU A 449 -8.76 -5.16 28.95
CA GLU A 449 -7.54 -5.10 28.11
C GLU A 449 -7.32 -6.40 27.30
N ASP A 450 -7.84 -7.53 27.79
CA ASP A 450 -7.77 -8.84 27.13
C ASP A 450 -8.87 -9.13 26.08
N GLY A 451 -9.63 -8.12 25.63
CA GLY A 451 -10.65 -8.28 24.58
C GLY A 451 -11.91 -9.06 25.00
N VAL A 452 -12.19 -9.18 26.31
CA VAL A 452 -13.37 -9.87 26.84
C VAL A 452 -14.57 -8.93 26.87
N LEU A 453 -15.69 -9.36 26.27
CA LEU A 453 -16.94 -8.62 26.33
C LEU A 453 -17.56 -8.68 27.74
N LEU A 454 -17.69 -7.53 28.43
CA LEU A 454 -18.16 -7.53 29.82
C LEU A 454 -19.69 -7.51 29.96
N GLN A 455 -20.44 -7.03 28.96
CA GLN A 455 -21.90 -7.02 28.95
C GLN A 455 -22.45 -6.78 27.54
N ASN A 456 -23.64 -7.32 27.21
CA ASN A 456 -24.37 -7.02 25.98
C ASN A 456 -25.79 -6.48 26.25
N GLY A 457 -26.32 -5.64 25.33
CA GLY A 457 -27.74 -5.35 25.17
C GLY A 457 -28.37 -6.23 24.07
N GLU A 458 -29.63 -6.69 24.24
CA GLU A 458 -30.38 -7.30 23.15
C GLU A 458 -30.62 -6.24 22.06
N GLY A 459 -30.24 -6.44 20.80
CA GLY A 459 -30.47 -5.40 19.79
C GLY A 459 -30.12 -5.73 18.33
N GLU A 460 -31.02 -5.26 17.46
CA GLU A 460 -30.77 -4.95 16.04
C GLU A 460 -29.85 -3.72 15.94
N ASP A 461 -28.99 -3.67 14.92
CA ASP A 461 -28.21 -2.48 14.57
C ASP A 461 -29.16 -1.31 14.25
N PRO A 462 -29.07 -0.16 14.95
CA PRO A 462 -29.96 0.97 14.72
C PRO A 462 -29.68 1.76 13.43
N GLU A 463 -28.50 1.59 12.81
CA GLU A 463 -28.02 2.31 11.62
C GLU A 463 -28.20 1.48 10.34
N THR A 464 -27.88 0.18 10.38
CA THR A 464 -28.09 -0.75 9.25
C THR A 464 -29.44 -1.47 9.30
N GLY A 465 -30.00 -1.66 10.50
CA GLY A 465 -31.20 -2.46 10.74
C GLY A 465 -30.95 -3.96 10.86
N ASP A 466 -29.69 -4.40 10.93
CA ASP A 466 -29.31 -5.81 10.96
C ASP A 466 -29.56 -6.45 12.34
N ASP A 467 -30.32 -7.54 12.38
CA ASP A 467 -30.57 -8.32 13.61
C ASP A 467 -29.37 -9.25 13.88
N PHE A 468 -28.50 -8.87 14.83
CA PHE A 468 -27.37 -9.71 15.26
C PHE A 468 -27.75 -10.80 16.27
N GLY A 469 -29.07 -10.98 16.50
CA GLY A 469 -29.66 -12.08 17.24
C GLY A 469 -30.07 -11.73 18.66
N ALA A 470 -31.05 -12.48 19.18
CA ALA A 470 -31.60 -12.35 20.53
C ALA A 470 -30.73 -13.00 21.64
N PHE A 471 -29.41 -13.04 21.47
CA PHE A 471 -28.52 -13.82 22.34
C PHE A 471 -27.63 -12.94 23.23
N ASP A 472 -27.52 -13.30 24.51
CA ASP A 472 -26.53 -12.71 25.42
C ASP A 472 -25.14 -13.24 25.05
N MET A 473 -24.27 -12.34 24.60
CA MET A 473 -22.90 -12.66 24.16
C MET A 473 -21.83 -12.36 25.21
N ALA A 474 -22.22 -11.99 26.45
CA ALA A 474 -21.27 -11.61 27.49
C ALA A 474 -20.26 -12.72 27.80
N GLY A 475 -18.98 -12.34 27.87
CA GLY A 475 -17.85 -13.26 28.04
C GLY A 475 -17.26 -13.81 26.75
N SER A 476 -17.81 -13.46 25.57
CA SER A 476 -17.20 -13.78 24.28
C SER A 476 -15.86 -13.08 24.08
N THR A 477 -14.99 -13.71 23.31
CA THR A 477 -13.69 -13.18 22.87
C THR A 477 -13.49 -13.47 21.38
N TYR A 478 -12.41 -12.95 20.79
CA TYR A 478 -11.98 -13.34 19.45
C TYR A 478 -11.60 -14.84 19.32
N GLU A 479 -11.57 -15.62 20.40
CA GLU A 479 -11.26 -17.05 20.33
C GLU A 479 -12.51 -17.91 20.43
N GLU A 480 -13.50 -17.48 21.21
CA GLU A 480 -14.69 -18.28 21.53
C GLU A 480 -15.93 -17.39 21.69
N ALA A 481 -17.07 -17.83 21.14
CA ALA A 481 -18.36 -17.20 21.33
C ALA A 481 -19.04 -17.76 22.59
N VAL A 482 -19.58 -16.90 23.45
CA VAL A 482 -20.35 -17.30 24.63
C VAL A 482 -21.80 -16.89 24.42
N VAL A 483 -22.63 -17.82 23.94
CA VAL A 483 -24.03 -17.57 23.62
C VAL A 483 -24.92 -18.01 24.78
N ASN A 484 -25.63 -17.07 25.41
CA ASN A 484 -26.46 -17.28 26.60
C ASN A 484 -25.70 -18.01 27.73
N GLY A 485 -24.45 -17.60 27.98
CA GLY A 485 -23.58 -18.22 28.97
C GLY A 485 -23.07 -19.63 28.59
N THR A 486 -23.27 -20.06 27.34
CA THR A 486 -22.76 -21.34 26.82
C THR A 486 -21.63 -21.07 25.83
N PRO A 487 -20.37 -21.41 26.16
CA PRO A 487 -19.25 -21.29 25.24
C PRO A 487 -19.39 -22.23 24.04
N MET A 488 -19.04 -21.76 22.85
CA MET A 488 -19.01 -22.48 21.58
C MET A 488 -18.02 -21.86 20.58
N SER A 489 -17.62 -22.61 19.56
CA SER A 489 -16.76 -22.06 18.51
C SER A 489 -17.52 -21.06 17.64
N TRP A 490 -16.77 -20.17 16.97
CA TRP A 490 -17.36 -19.18 16.07
C TRP A 490 -18.04 -19.83 14.85
N GLU A 491 -17.58 -20.99 14.36
CA GLU A 491 -18.28 -21.75 13.32
C GLU A 491 -19.62 -22.31 13.82
N ALA A 492 -19.69 -22.74 15.08
CA ALA A 492 -20.93 -23.18 15.69
C ALA A 492 -21.92 -22.01 15.87
N TYR A 493 -21.41 -20.82 16.21
CA TYR A 493 -22.21 -19.60 16.25
C TYR A 493 -22.73 -19.20 14.87
N GLN A 494 -21.89 -19.20 13.84
CA GLN A 494 -22.32 -18.92 12.45
C GLN A 494 -23.42 -19.88 11.99
N ALA A 495 -23.27 -21.18 12.26
CA ALA A 495 -24.29 -22.18 11.93
C ALA A 495 -25.61 -21.95 12.70
N LEU A 496 -25.52 -21.47 13.95
CA LEU A 496 -26.68 -21.07 14.75
C LEU A 496 -27.34 -19.80 14.19
N TYR A 497 -26.53 -18.81 13.78
CA TYR A 497 -27.01 -17.56 13.20
C TYR A 497 -27.76 -17.81 11.88
N ASN A 498 -27.20 -18.65 11.01
CA ASN A 498 -27.80 -19.00 9.72
C ASN A 498 -29.03 -19.92 9.84
N GLU A 499 -29.40 -20.38 11.04
CA GLU A 499 -30.53 -21.30 11.21
C GLU A 499 -31.86 -20.59 10.92
N GLY A 500 -32.42 -20.83 9.73
CA GLY A 500 -33.70 -20.27 9.31
C GLY A 500 -33.61 -18.93 8.57
N VAL A 501 -32.39 -18.47 8.27
CA VAL A 501 -32.07 -17.33 7.40
C VAL A 501 -32.11 -17.78 5.93
N GLU A 502 -32.64 -16.93 5.04
CA GLU A 502 -32.66 -17.22 3.60
C GLU A 502 -31.22 -17.33 3.06
N GLU A 503 -30.98 -18.20 2.07
CA GLU A 503 -29.62 -18.51 1.58
C GLU A 503 -28.84 -17.28 1.11
N GLU A 504 -29.54 -16.27 0.59
CA GLU A 504 -28.97 -14.99 0.14
C GLU A 504 -28.59 -14.05 1.29
N GLU A 505 -29.07 -14.29 2.51
CA GLU A 505 -28.83 -13.50 3.73
C GLU A 505 -27.95 -14.25 4.74
N GLN A 506 -27.50 -15.46 4.41
CA GLN A 506 -26.64 -16.24 5.29
C GLN A 506 -25.24 -15.64 5.36
N ILE A 507 -24.70 -15.58 6.57
CA ILE A 507 -23.34 -15.15 6.82
C ILE A 507 -22.38 -16.29 6.46
N ALA A 508 -21.40 -16.02 5.59
CA ALA A 508 -20.35 -16.94 5.19
C ALA A 508 -18.98 -16.38 5.60
N TRP A 509 -18.45 -16.82 6.74
CA TRP A 509 -17.11 -16.46 7.18
C TRP A 509 -16.07 -17.46 6.71
N ASP A 510 -14.96 -16.93 6.23
CA ASP A 510 -13.73 -17.66 5.99
C ASP A 510 -12.73 -17.43 7.12
N VAL A 511 -12.05 -18.50 7.54
CA VAL A 511 -11.00 -18.42 8.56
C VAL A 511 -9.65 -18.19 7.90
N ARG A 512 -8.90 -17.20 8.38
CA ARG A 512 -7.58 -16.80 7.87
C ARG A 512 -6.56 -16.74 9.00
N ASP A 513 -5.35 -17.20 8.70
CA ASP A 513 -4.26 -17.30 9.68
C ASP A 513 -3.18 -16.24 9.40
N LEU A 514 -3.07 -15.25 10.29
CA LEU A 514 -2.06 -14.20 10.24
C LEU A 514 -0.85 -14.45 11.15
N THR A 515 -0.62 -15.71 11.56
CA THR A 515 0.54 -16.08 12.40
C THR A 515 1.85 -15.56 11.82
N TYR A 516 2.02 -15.64 10.49
CA TYR A 516 3.24 -15.16 9.85
C TYR A 516 3.54 -13.69 10.13
N MET A 517 2.52 -12.86 10.32
CA MET A 517 2.65 -11.43 10.52
C MET A 517 2.90 -11.07 12.00
N PHE A 518 2.19 -11.72 12.93
CA PHE A 518 2.11 -11.32 14.35
C PHE A 518 2.86 -12.24 15.32
N GLU A 519 3.32 -13.42 14.90
CA GLU A 519 4.01 -14.35 15.80
C GLU A 519 5.25 -13.72 16.42
N GLY A 520 5.25 -13.58 17.75
CA GLY A 520 6.37 -13.03 18.51
C GLY A 520 6.33 -11.51 18.73
N THR A 521 5.26 -10.82 18.34
CA THR A 521 5.09 -9.37 18.56
C THR A 521 3.95 -8.99 19.50
N LEU A 522 3.13 -9.96 19.91
CA LEU A 522 2.05 -9.76 20.89
C LEU A 522 2.61 -9.88 22.31
N GLU A 523 2.00 -9.18 23.27
CA GLU A 523 2.29 -9.41 24.69
C GLU A 523 1.92 -10.85 25.08
N GLU A 524 2.70 -11.49 25.97
CA GLU A 524 2.41 -12.87 26.40
C GLU A 524 1.03 -12.92 27.07
N ALA A 525 0.07 -13.60 26.42
CA ALA A 525 -1.27 -13.82 26.99
C ALA A 525 -1.14 -14.39 28.42
N PRO A 526 -1.90 -13.86 29.42
CA PRO A 526 -1.81 -14.34 30.79
C PRO A 526 -2.06 -15.84 30.88
N SER A 527 -1.02 -16.60 31.27
CA SER A 527 -1.05 -18.06 31.43
C SER A 527 -2.05 -18.63 32.47
N GLU A 528 -2.96 -17.81 33.01
CA GLU A 528 -3.90 -18.18 34.07
C GLU A 528 -5.30 -18.60 33.59
N LEU A 529 -5.62 -18.51 32.29
CA LEU A 529 -6.85 -19.09 31.73
C LEU A 529 -6.63 -20.58 31.44
N GLY A 530 -7.01 -21.41 32.42
CA GLY A 530 -6.83 -22.85 32.38
C GLY A 530 -7.47 -23.52 31.16
N THR A 531 -6.63 -24.16 30.34
CA THR A 531 -6.97 -25.24 29.42
C THR A 531 -8.22 -25.01 28.56
N VAL A 532 -8.17 -24.02 27.67
CA VAL A 532 -8.81 -24.17 26.35
C VAL A 532 -7.76 -24.85 25.45
N PRO A 533 -8.04 -26.02 24.86
CA PRO A 533 -7.09 -26.66 23.96
C PRO A 533 -7.01 -25.88 22.64
N ASP A 534 -5.81 -25.45 22.24
CA ASP A 534 -5.45 -24.94 20.91
C ASP A 534 -6.21 -23.68 20.42
N SER A 535 -6.30 -22.60 21.20
CA SER A 535 -6.72 -21.30 20.65
C SER A 535 -5.53 -20.55 20.05
N ASN A 536 -5.60 -20.25 18.75
CA ASN A 536 -4.59 -19.48 18.02
C ASN A 536 -5.10 -18.02 17.89
N PRO A 537 -4.47 -17.03 18.56
CA PRO A 537 -4.93 -15.63 18.57
C PRO A 537 -4.79 -14.95 17.19
N TYR A 538 -4.07 -15.58 16.26
CA TYR A 538 -3.84 -15.09 14.92
C TYR A 538 -4.90 -15.53 13.90
N LEU A 539 -5.97 -16.21 14.33
CA LEU A 539 -7.09 -16.59 13.47
C LEU A 539 -8.12 -15.45 13.35
N PHE A 540 -8.37 -15.07 12.11
CA PHE A 540 -9.33 -14.06 11.69
C PHE A 540 -10.49 -14.73 10.99
N TYR A 541 -11.69 -14.24 11.25
CA TYR A 541 -12.87 -14.58 10.44
C TYR A 541 -13.10 -13.40 9.53
N THR A 542 -13.40 -13.63 8.26
CA THR A 542 -13.61 -12.54 7.31
C THR A 542 -14.58 -12.98 6.22
N ASP A 543 -15.35 -12.03 5.71
CA ASP A 543 -16.24 -12.14 4.55
C ASP A 543 -15.67 -11.44 3.31
N GLU A 544 -14.43 -10.93 3.39
CA GLU A 544 -13.73 -10.21 2.32
C GLU A 544 -13.12 -11.13 1.25
N ILE A 545 -13.46 -12.43 1.27
CA ILE A 545 -12.95 -13.44 0.34
C ILE A 545 -14.10 -14.32 -0.15
N GLU A 546 -14.14 -14.59 -1.45
CA GLU A 546 -15.16 -15.41 -2.09
C GLU A 546 -14.53 -16.60 -2.84
N GLU A 547 -15.10 -17.79 -2.68
CA GLU A 547 -14.75 -18.95 -3.51
C GLU A 547 -15.48 -18.90 -4.85
N VAL A 548 -14.73 -18.70 -5.93
CA VAL A 548 -15.24 -18.54 -7.29
C VAL A 548 -14.99 -19.79 -8.11
N ALA A 549 -16.07 -20.43 -8.57
CA ALA A 549 -16.00 -21.62 -9.41
C ALA A 549 -15.63 -21.30 -10.87
N SER A 550 -14.84 -22.18 -11.46
CA SER A 550 -14.43 -22.11 -12.86
C SER A 550 -15.62 -22.16 -13.82
N PRO A 551 -15.76 -21.18 -14.73
CA PRO A 551 -16.79 -21.20 -15.75
C PRO A 551 -16.51 -22.24 -16.85
N TYR A 552 -15.33 -22.87 -16.85
CA TYR A 552 -14.86 -23.75 -17.92
C TYR A 552 -15.21 -25.24 -17.71
N GLY A 553 -15.92 -25.57 -16.62
CA GLY A 553 -16.44 -26.92 -16.36
C GLY A 553 -15.37 -27.95 -15.98
N ASP A 554 -14.25 -27.49 -15.46
CA ASP A 554 -13.15 -28.34 -14.96
C ASP A 554 -13.23 -28.61 -13.45
N GLY A 555 -14.24 -28.06 -12.76
CA GLY A 555 -14.55 -28.35 -11.36
C GLY A 555 -13.65 -27.66 -10.36
N LYS A 556 -12.92 -26.61 -10.77
CA LYS A 556 -11.95 -25.91 -9.93
C LYS A 556 -12.48 -24.59 -9.41
N THR A 557 -11.83 -24.08 -8.38
CA THR A 557 -12.17 -22.82 -7.72
C THR A 557 -10.94 -21.93 -7.55
N VAL A 558 -11.16 -20.63 -7.40
CA VAL A 558 -10.15 -19.64 -7.00
C VAL A 558 -10.73 -18.73 -5.94
N GLU A 559 -9.88 -18.12 -5.12
CA GLU A 559 -10.30 -17.10 -4.14
C GLU A 559 -10.22 -15.72 -4.77
N ALA A 560 -11.33 -14.97 -4.69
CA ALA A 560 -11.41 -13.57 -5.06
C ALA A 560 -11.47 -12.73 -3.78
N GLY A 561 -10.39 -11.98 -3.51
CA GLY A 561 -10.26 -11.20 -2.29
C GLY A 561 -10.53 -9.70 -2.49
N ARG A 562 -10.81 -9.02 -1.38
CA ARG A 562 -11.00 -7.58 -1.27
C ARG A 562 -9.94 -6.91 -0.37
N GLN A 563 -10.31 -6.03 0.55
CA GLN A 563 -9.40 -5.16 1.29
C GLN A 563 -8.50 -5.95 2.25
N PHE A 564 -9.08 -6.90 3.01
CA PHE A 564 -8.31 -7.77 3.90
C PHE A 564 -7.20 -8.50 3.14
N PHE A 565 -7.55 -9.14 2.02
CA PHE A 565 -6.62 -9.90 1.19
C PHE A 565 -5.56 -9.03 0.51
N ALA A 566 -5.90 -7.79 0.15
CA ALA A 566 -4.93 -6.82 -0.38
C ALA A 566 -3.87 -6.44 0.66
N GLN A 567 -4.27 -6.20 1.90
CA GLN A 567 -3.36 -5.82 2.99
C GLN A 567 -2.57 -7.02 3.53
N TYR A 568 -3.22 -8.17 3.68
CA TYR A 568 -2.68 -9.40 4.27
C TYR A 568 -2.88 -10.58 3.32
N PRO A 569 -1.94 -10.81 2.38
CA PRO A 569 -1.96 -11.97 1.51
C PRO A 569 -2.00 -13.28 2.30
N GLU A 570 -2.64 -14.28 1.72
CA GLU A 570 -2.71 -15.60 2.32
C GLU A 570 -1.33 -16.25 2.51
N GLN A 571 -1.22 -17.05 3.57
CA GLN A 571 0.02 -17.71 3.95
C GLN A 571 0.60 -18.62 2.83
N ASN A 572 -0.25 -19.18 1.97
CA ASN A 572 0.15 -19.98 0.80
C ASN A 572 0.76 -19.13 -0.34
N LEU A 573 0.47 -17.82 -0.40
CA LEU A 573 1.00 -16.88 -1.40
C LEU A 573 2.32 -16.28 -0.95
N ILE A 574 2.56 -16.21 0.37
CA ILE A 574 3.78 -15.66 0.95
C ILE A 574 5.08 -16.24 0.35
N PRO A 575 5.25 -17.57 0.15
CA PRO A 575 6.44 -18.13 -0.50
C PRO A 575 6.56 -17.78 -1.99
N LYS A 576 5.47 -17.30 -2.61
CA LYS A 576 5.37 -16.95 -4.03
C LYS A 576 5.56 -15.46 -4.29
N LEU A 577 5.86 -14.68 -3.27
CA LEU A 577 6.20 -13.28 -3.43
C LEU A 577 7.72 -13.12 -3.48
N ALA A 578 8.18 -12.30 -4.42
CA ALA A 578 9.59 -12.02 -4.59
C ALA A 578 9.87 -10.52 -4.60
N VAL A 579 10.94 -10.13 -3.90
CA VAL A 579 11.47 -8.77 -3.96
C VAL A 579 12.28 -8.59 -5.23
N MET A 580 12.05 -7.48 -5.91
CA MET A 580 12.80 -7.07 -7.08
C MET A 580 14.00 -6.22 -6.66
N LYS A 581 15.21 -6.70 -6.94
CA LYS A 581 16.48 -6.08 -6.60
C LYS A 581 16.86 -5.01 -7.61
N ASP A 582 17.74 -4.09 -7.19
CA ASP A 582 18.36 -3.15 -8.12
C ASP A 582 19.19 -3.91 -9.18
N TYR A 583 19.01 -3.53 -10.46
CA TYR A 583 19.66 -4.23 -11.58
C TYR A 583 21.14 -3.85 -11.79
N GLY A 584 21.69 -2.94 -10.98
CA GLY A 584 23.09 -2.51 -11.07
C GLY A 584 23.52 -2.14 -12.49
N TYR A 585 24.58 -2.78 -12.99
CA TYR A 585 25.11 -2.53 -14.34
C TYR A 585 24.17 -2.92 -15.48
N ASN A 586 23.22 -3.83 -15.22
CA ASN A 586 22.25 -4.29 -16.21
C ASN A 586 21.05 -3.34 -16.33
N ASN A 587 20.90 -2.36 -15.42
CA ASN A 587 19.81 -1.38 -15.44
C ASN A 587 19.69 -0.65 -16.79
N LYS A 588 20.80 -0.48 -17.52
CA LYS A 588 20.80 0.10 -18.87
C LYS A 588 19.91 -0.66 -19.87
N TYR A 589 19.79 -1.99 -19.74
CA TYR A 589 18.98 -2.80 -20.63
C TYR A 589 17.50 -2.59 -20.30
N VAL A 590 17.14 -2.60 -19.02
CA VAL A 590 15.78 -2.35 -18.55
C VAL A 590 15.32 -0.93 -18.92
N LEU A 591 16.18 0.08 -18.75
CA LEU A 591 15.92 1.45 -19.19
C LEU A 591 15.67 1.54 -20.70
N THR A 592 16.52 0.90 -21.52
CA THR A 592 16.36 0.90 -22.99
C THR A 592 15.06 0.21 -23.39
N MET A 593 14.72 -0.90 -22.75
CA MET A 593 13.46 -1.61 -22.95
C MET A 593 12.27 -0.72 -22.60
N TRP A 594 12.32 -0.04 -21.45
CA TRP A 594 11.24 0.84 -21.00
C TRP A 594 11.04 2.03 -21.93
N GLU A 595 12.13 2.65 -22.41
CA GLU A 595 12.08 3.68 -23.46
C GLU A 595 11.40 3.18 -24.73
N ASN A 596 11.64 1.93 -25.15
CA ASN A 596 10.98 1.33 -26.31
C ASN A 596 9.50 1.06 -26.05
N VAL A 597 9.15 0.50 -24.90
CA VAL A 597 7.75 0.22 -24.51
C VAL A 597 6.96 1.52 -24.42
N LYS A 598 7.46 2.53 -23.71
CA LYS A 598 6.81 3.85 -23.61
C LYS A 598 6.82 4.61 -24.93
N GLY A 599 7.87 4.44 -25.72
CA GLY A 599 8.04 5.04 -27.02
C GLY A 599 6.86 4.72 -27.96
N ASN A 600 6.19 5.77 -28.46
CA ASN A 600 5.39 5.63 -29.66
C ASN A 600 6.36 5.63 -30.84
N ASN A 601 6.83 4.44 -31.23
CA ASN A 601 7.50 4.28 -32.51
C ASN A 601 6.49 4.69 -33.59
N LEU A 602 6.55 5.96 -34.04
CA LEU A 602 5.84 6.41 -35.22
C LEU A 602 6.14 5.39 -36.30
N PRO A 603 5.12 4.73 -36.87
CA PRO A 603 5.39 3.70 -37.85
C PRO A 603 6.21 4.34 -38.96
N ILE A 604 7.25 3.64 -39.44
CA ILE A 604 8.28 4.23 -40.33
C ILE A 604 7.64 4.98 -41.51
N TRP A 605 6.49 4.53 -41.99
CA TRP A 605 5.71 5.20 -43.03
C TRP A 605 5.24 6.62 -42.61
N GLY A 606 4.82 6.84 -41.37
CA GLY A 606 4.41 8.14 -40.83
C GLY A 606 5.57 9.14 -40.77
N VAL A 607 6.76 8.68 -40.35
CA VAL A 607 7.99 9.48 -40.38
C VAL A 607 8.39 9.84 -41.81
N VAL A 608 8.26 8.88 -42.74
CA VAL A 608 8.52 9.10 -44.17
C VAL A 608 7.52 10.11 -44.76
N VAL A 609 6.23 9.98 -44.47
CA VAL A 609 5.19 10.91 -44.93
C VAL A 609 5.43 12.32 -44.38
N PHE A 610 5.70 12.45 -43.08
CA PHE A 610 6.02 13.73 -42.44
C PHE A 610 7.27 14.38 -43.06
N SER A 611 8.32 13.59 -43.32
CA SER A 611 9.55 14.06 -43.96
C SER A 611 9.31 14.54 -45.40
N ILE A 612 8.46 13.85 -46.17
CA ILE A 612 8.06 14.26 -47.52
C ILE A 612 7.24 15.56 -47.48
N LEU A 613 6.31 15.70 -46.53
CA LEU A 613 5.53 16.92 -46.34
C LEU A 613 6.42 18.11 -45.97
N LEU A 614 7.40 17.91 -45.09
CA LEU A 614 8.35 18.94 -44.70
C LEU A 614 9.25 19.36 -45.88
N ALA A 615 9.74 18.39 -46.66
CA ALA A 615 10.57 18.64 -47.84
C ALA A 615 9.80 19.40 -48.94
N THR A 616 8.53 19.06 -49.17
CA THR A 616 7.67 19.75 -50.15
C THR A 616 7.33 21.18 -49.70
N LEU A 617 7.09 21.40 -48.41
CA LEU A 617 6.91 22.73 -47.83
C LEU A 617 8.16 23.61 -48.04
N LEU A 618 9.34 23.07 -47.70
CA LEU A 618 10.63 23.74 -47.89
C LEU A 618 10.90 24.08 -49.37
N ALA A 619 10.63 23.14 -50.28
CA ALA A 619 10.75 23.38 -51.71
C ALA A 619 9.80 24.49 -52.20
N GLY A 620 8.57 24.53 -51.68
CA GLY A 620 7.59 25.60 -51.94
C GLY A 620 8.07 26.97 -51.47
N VAL A 621 8.65 27.05 -50.27
CA VAL A 621 9.24 28.28 -49.71
C VAL A 621 10.41 28.76 -50.58
N ILE A 622 11.33 27.86 -50.94
CA ILE A 622 12.48 28.17 -51.79
C ILE A 622 12.02 28.66 -53.17
N ALA A 623 11.05 27.98 -53.79
CA ALA A 623 10.48 28.39 -55.08
C ALA A 623 9.82 29.77 -54.98
N GLY A 624 9.11 30.05 -53.89
CA GLY A 624 8.51 31.37 -53.62
C GLY A 624 9.56 32.48 -53.48
N VAL A 625 10.66 32.22 -52.78
CA VAL A 625 11.78 33.17 -52.64
C VAL A 625 12.44 33.43 -53.99
N VAL A 626 12.70 32.38 -54.78
CA VAL A 626 13.31 32.50 -56.12
C VAL A 626 12.38 33.28 -57.07
N MET A 627 11.07 33.00 -57.06
CA MET A 627 10.11 33.77 -57.87
C MET A 627 10.08 35.24 -57.46
N ARG A 628 10.04 35.57 -56.16
CA ARG A 628 10.08 36.96 -55.67
C ARG A 628 11.36 37.67 -56.13
N ALA A 629 12.51 37.00 -56.06
CA ALA A 629 13.79 37.53 -56.53
C ALA A 629 13.78 37.78 -58.06
N LYS A 630 13.20 36.87 -58.84
CA LYS A 630 13.08 36.98 -60.30
C LYS A 630 12.15 38.13 -60.70
N VAL A 631 11.00 38.28 -60.05
CA VAL A 631 10.07 39.41 -60.25
C VAL A 631 10.74 40.74 -59.90
N LYS A 632 11.51 40.79 -58.80
CA LYS A 632 12.26 41.98 -58.40
C LYS A 632 13.31 42.37 -59.45
N ARG A 633 14.06 41.42 -60.00
CA ARG A 633 14.99 41.66 -61.13
C ARG A 633 14.28 42.21 -62.36
N ILE A 634 13.17 41.61 -62.78
CA ILE A 634 12.40 42.08 -63.95
C ILE A 634 11.88 43.50 -63.74
N LYS A 635 11.39 43.83 -62.54
CA LYS A 635 10.96 45.21 -62.21
C LYS A 635 12.12 46.21 -62.28
N ILE A 636 13.32 45.83 -61.81
CA ILE A 636 14.51 46.67 -61.88
C ILE A 636 14.94 46.88 -63.34
N GLU A 637 14.94 45.84 -64.17
CA GLU A 637 15.28 45.97 -65.59
C GLU A 637 14.28 46.81 -66.37
N ARG A 638 12.97 46.66 -66.12
CA ARG A 638 11.93 47.53 -66.69
C ARG A 638 12.12 49.00 -66.29
N ARG A 639 12.44 49.27 -65.02
CA ARG A 639 12.73 50.63 -64.55
C ARG A 639 13.97 51.22 -65.23
N LYS A 640 15.03 50.43 -65.41
CA LYS A 640 16.23 50.84 -66.17
C LYS A 640 15.92 51.11 -67.64
N ALA A 641 15.10 50.28 -68.28
CA ALA A 641 14.67 50.48 -69.66
C ALA A 641 13.83 51.76 -69.83
N ILE A 642 12.87 52.00 -68.94
CA ILE A 642 12.05 53.23 -68.92
C ILE A 642 12.94 54.46 -68.68
N ALA A 643 13.85 54.42 -67.71
CA ALA A 643 14.78 55.52 -67.44
C ALA A 643 15.68 55.84 -68.66
N LYS A 644 16.14 54.81 -69.37
CA LYS A 644 16.94 54.96 -70.60
C LYS A 644 16.13 55.53 -71.77
N GLN A 645 14.82 55.28 -71.80
CA GLN A 645 13.90 55.82 -72.80
C GLN A 645 13.50 57.27 -72.50
N ILE A 646 13.35 57.63 -71.22
CA ILE A 646 13.16 59.02 -70.76
C ILE A 646 14.41 59.87 -71.04
N ALA A 647 15.62 59.33 -70.87
CA ALA A 647 16.86 60.06 -71.16
C ALA A 647 17.15 60.23 -72.67
N LYS A 648 16.38 59.59 -73.55
CA LYS A 648 16.54 59.64 -75.01
C LYS A 648 15.50 60.56 -75.69
N ASN A 649 14.43 60.91 -74.98
CA ASN A 649 13.48 61.95 -75.34
C ASN A 649 13.88 63.26 -74.67
#